data_AF-A0ABD3D1M4-F1
#
_entry.id   AF-A0ABD3D1M4-F1
#
_cell.length_a   1.000
_cell.length_b   1.000
_cell.length_c   1.000
_cell.angle_alpha   90.00
_cell.angle_beta   90.00
_cell.angle_gamma   90.00
#
_symmetry.space_group_name_H-M   'P 1'
#
loop_
_entity.id
_entity.type
_entity.pdbx_description
1 polymer ?
#
loop_
_entity_poly.entity_id
_entity_poly.type
_entity_poly.pdbx_seq_one_letter_code
_entity_poly.pdbx_strand_id
1 'polypeptide(L)'
;MCRMIYLSLLLILVHAIDISAANTNDFIALESLKDEWDNVPPNWDGSDPCGPHWVGISCNADDRVVTITLASLNLSGQLSSDIGGGLAELQILDLSYNEGMNGPLPTSIGSLKQLTSLILVGCNFSGPIPASIGSLQQLVFLSLNSNNFDGEIPASIGNLPNLYWLDLADNKLSGTIPVSRGSTPGLDMLVTARHFHFGNNQLTGEIPSQLFSSNMTLKHLLIDDNQLTGIIPSSLTLVLTLEIVRLDRNNLNGSLPINFNSLASVRELYLANNRLDGPFPNLTGMTRLNYVDLSNNSFDPTDVPGWFTSLPALTSLIMENTLIEGQLPVSLFSLPQLQIVALKNNRINGTLDIGSSFSSQLQRIDLQNNFVSIFAERSGYNNDIGVQIILVGNPICHQGIEQTYCTIPPKSNATYTTPSDNCTQTPCSSEQISSPTCQCAYPYSGTLYFRALSFSNIGNATIFESLQQELMKTFTTYQQPVDSVSLSNPMKNSNNYLLLSLQVFPSGQDHFNRTGLSQIGFMLSNQTFKPSPEFRPFYFIADQYAYFAGAIEDSKRSSNTVVIIGAAAGGFILFLLLLVAGVYAIRQKKRAETATKKSDPFALWVKNANSGAVPKLRGATSFSFTEIKKSTVHFSESNVIGSGGYGKVRSLSHMVQASGPASMHACCVHRGTLSNGQLVAIKRAQKGSSQGAVEFKNEIELLSRVHHKNVVSLVGFCFDQGEQMLVYEYMANGSLKDSLTGKIGIRLDWTRRLRIALGAARGVHYLHELANPPIIHRDIKSNNILLDEKLNAKVADFGLSKPMGESENGHISTQVKGTMGYLDPEYYMTEELTEKSDIYSFGVLLFELLTSRTPIVKGKYIVREVKGVIDRTKNLYNLDSILDPIVASNMAPGSVEKFADLALRCVQELGVNRPTMSDVVKEIENIMEMAGLNPHNDSATSSNCYEEAKKELSGPYTNEGLLTYGGAYSPSV
;
A
#
# COMPACT_ATOMS: atom_id res chain seq x y z
N MET A 1 -16.94 57.60 -37.17
CA MET A 1 -17.56 57.27 -35.87
C MET A 1 -17.92 55.78 -35.72
N CYS A 2 -18.41 55.09 -36.76
CA CYS A 2 -18.74 53.65 -36.69
C CYS A 2 -17.56 52.65 -36.55
N ARG A 3 -16.31 53.04 -36.89
CA ARG A 3 -15.13 52.14 -36.75
C ARG A 3 -14.55 52.08 -35.32
N MET A 4 -14.81 53.08 -34.48
CA MET A 4 -14.35 53.11 -33.08
C MET A 4 -15.28 52.36 -32.13
N ILE A 5 -16.58 52.29 -32.46
CA ILE A 5 -17.59 51.56 -31.69
C ILE A 5 -17.45 50.04 -31.92
N TYR A 6 -17.05 49.62 -33.13
CA TYR A 6 -16.80 48.21 -33.43
C TYR A 6 -15.52 47.68 -32.74
N LEU A 7 -14.47 48.51 -32.60
CA LEU A 7 -13.26 48.12 -31.87
C LEU A 7 -13.48 48.08 -30.36
N SER A 8 -14.31 48.95 -29.80
CA SER A 8 -14.62 48.94 -28.37
C SER A 8 -15.57 47.80 -27.99
N LEU A 9 -16.52 47.42 -28.85
CA LEU A 9 -17.32 46.20 -28.67
C LEU A 9 -16.49 44.91 -28.86
N LEU A 10 -15.51 44.90 -29.77
CA LEU A 10 -14.59 43.76 -29.91
C LEU A 10 -13.64 43.64 -28.72
N LEU A 11 -13.19 44.76 -28.12
CA LEU A 11 -12.36 44.73 -26.91
C LEU A 11 -13.15 44.31 -25.66
N ILE A 12 -14.45 44.61 -25.59
CA ILE A 12 -15.34 44.13 -24.52
C ILE A 12 -15.69 42.64 -24.70
N LEU A 13 -15.78 42.14 -25.95
CA LEU A 13 -15.96 40.71 -26.25
C LEU A 13 -14.66 39.89 -26.13
N VAL A 14 -13.48 40.50 -26.28
CA VAL A 14 -12.17 39.85 -26.07
C VAL A 14 -11.71 39.91 -24.60
N HIS A 15 -12.39 40.67 -23.74
CA HIS A 15 -12.22 40.60 -22.28
C HIS A 15 -13.25 39.69 -21.58
N ALA A 16 -14.03 38.91 -22.35
CA ALA A 16 -15.02 37.99 -21.80
C ALA A 16 -14.73 36.49 -22.06
N ILE A 17 -13.59 36.16 -22.67
CA ILE A 17 -13.22 34.75 -22.95
C ILE A 17 -11.72 34.58 -22.71
N ASP A 18 -11.37 34.34 -21.45
CA ASP A 18 -10.34 33.41 -20.97
C ASP A 18 -10.17 33.62 -19.47
N ILE A 19 -11.25 33.40 -18.72
CA ILE A 19 -11.15 32.85 -17.37
C ILE A 19 -11.47 31.38 -17.60
N SER A 20 -10.50 30.48 -17.48
CA SER A 20 -10.79 29.05 -17.37
C SER A 20 -11.53 28.86 -16.06
N ALA A 21 -12.85 29.04 -16.10
CA ALA A 21 -13.71 28.75 -14.98
C ALA A 21 -13.59 27.26 -14.73
N ALA A 22 -13.14 26.88 -13.53
CA ALA A 22 -13.46 25.59 -12.97
C ALA A 22 -14.96 25.31 -13.17
N ASN A 23 -15.33 24.03 -13.28
CA ASN A 23 -16.73 23.66 -13.42
C ASN A 23 -17.54 24.30 -12.28
N THR A 24 -18.49 25.19 -12.63
CA THR A 24 -19.16 26.11 -11.71
C THR A 24 -19.78 25.39 -10.52
N ASN A 25 -20.22 24.14 -10.70
CA ASN A 25 -20.89 23.37 -9.64
C ASN A 25 -19.97 22.91 -8.51
N ASP A 26 -18.73 22.52 -8.80
CA ASP A 26 -17.79 22.08 -7.77
C ASP A 26 -17.36 23.28 -6.91
N PHE A 27 -17.09 24.40 -7.57
CA PHE A 27 -16.78 25.67 -6.90
C PHE A 27 -17.95 26.15 -6.03
N ILE A 28 -19.19 26.14 -6.54
CA ILE A 28 -20.39 26.52 -5.75
C ILE A 28 -20.55 25.63 -4.52
N ALA A 29 -20.37 24.31 -4.64
CA ALA A 29 -20.47 23.42 -3.48
C ALA A 29 -19.36 23.66 -2.46
N LEU A 30 -18.14 23.94 -2.90
CA LEU A 30 -17.06 24.32 -2.00
C LEU A 30 -17.27 25.72 -1.38
N GLU A 31 -17.91 26.64 -2.08
CA GLU A 31 -18.28 27.96 -1.55
C GLU A 31 -19.38 27.85 -0.50
N SER A 32 -20.40 27.01 -0.73
CA SER A 32 -21.40 26.66 0.30
C SER A 32 -20.76 26.02 1.54
N LEU A 33 -19.74 25.17 1.36
CA LEU A 33 -18.96 24.66 2.49
C LEU A 33 -18.19 25.75 3.22
N LYS A 34 -17.61 26.72 2.50
CA LYS A 34 -16.93 27.88 3.11
C LYS A 34 -17.90 28.75 3.90
N ASP A 35 -19.14 28.89 3.47
CA ASP A 35 -20.17 29.70 4.15
C ASP A 35 -20.65 29.04 5.45
N GLU A 36 -20.69 27.70 5.50
CA GLU A 36 -21.08 26.92 6.70
C GLU A 36 -19.90 26.64 7.66
N TRP A 37 -18.67 26.96 7.26
CA TRP A 37 -17.47 26.75 8.08
C TRP A 37 -17.02 28.05 8.74
N ASP A 38 -16.76 27.98 10.04
CA ASP A 38 -16.25 29.13 10.80
C ASP A 38 -14.82 29.49 10.35
N ASN A 39 -14.08 28.51 9.82
CA ASN A 39 -12.75 28.69 9.26
C ASN A 39 -12.42 27.69 8.16
N VAL A 40 -11.66 28.14 7.17
CA VAL A 40 -11.20 27.33 6.02
C VAL A 40 -9.68 27.44 5.87
N PRO A 41 -9.02 26.53 5.13
CA PRO A 41 -7.60 26.70 4.82
C PRO A 41 -7.34 28.06 4.14
N PRO A 42 -6.30 28.82 4.56
CA PRO A 42 -6.09 30.20 4.08
C PRO A 42 -5.89 30.36 2.57
N ASN A 43 -5.51 29.29 1.90
CA ASN A 43 -5.28 29.22 0.45
C ASN A 43 -6.51 28.72 -0.32
N TRP A 44 -7.70 28.72 0.29
CA TRP A 44 -8.98 28.55 -0.38
C TRP A 44 -9.48 29.89 -0.95
N ASP A 45 -8.61 30.55 -1.72
CA ASP A 45 -8.86 31.82 -2.39
C ASP A 45 -8.94 31.66 -3.92
N GLY A 46 -9.65 32.57 -4.59
CA GLY A 46 -9.92 32.49 -6.03
C GLY A 46 -11.13 31.62 -6.40
N SER A 47 -11.39 31.52 -7.70
CA SER A 47 -12.57 30.87 -8.29
C SER A 47 -12.31 29.48 -8.87
N ASP A 48 -11.10 28.96 -8.73
CA ASP A 48 -10.68 27.68 -9.28
C ASP A 48 -10.05 26.80 -8.19
N PRO A 49 -10.82 25.85 -7.61
CA PRO A 49 -10.32 24.94 -6.59
C PRO A 49 -9.31 23.92 -7.13
N CYS A 50 -9.23 23.75 -8.46
CA CYS A 50 -8.30 22.87 -9.16
C CYS A 50 -7.02 23.60 -9.64
N GLY A 51 -6.98 24.92 -9.52
CA GLY A 51 -5.82 25.78 -9.82
C GLY A 51 -4.67 25.60 -8.82
N PRO A 52 -3.67 26.51 -8.77
CA PRO A 52 -2.52 26.35 -7.88
C PRO A 52 -2.90 26.39 -6.38
N HIS A 53 -3.17 25.16 -5.90
CA HIS A 53 -3.04 24.59 -4.57
C HIS A 53 -4.00 25.06 -3.50
N TRP A 54 -5.32 24.82 -3.64
CA TRP A 54 -6.18 24.70 -2.46
C TRP A 54 -5.71 23.50 -1.62
N VAL A 55 -5.40 23.74 -0.33
CA VAL A 55 -4.94 22.65 0.56
C VAL A 55 -6.03 21.60 0.66
N GLY A 56 -5.64 20.33 0.54
CA GLY A 56 -6.53 19.19 0.70
C GLY A 56 -7.42 18.90 -0.50
N ILE A 57 -7.40 19.70 -1.57
CA ILE A 57 -8.19 19.46 -2.77
C ILE A 57 -7.31 18.77 -3.83
N SER A 58 -7.85 17.73 -4.47
CA SER A 58 -7.27 17.19 -5.70
C SER A 58 -8.35 16.96 -6.74
N CYS A 59 -8.03 17.29 -7.98
CA CYS A 59 -8.94 17.19 -9.11
C CYS A 59 -8.49 16.16 -10.13
N ASN A 60 -9.43 15.65 -10.93
CA ASN A 60 -9.14 14.80 -12.07
C ASN A 60 -8.74 15.63 -13.31
N ALA A 61 -8.54 14.96 -14.44
CA ALA A 61 -8.13 15.61 -15.70
C ALA A 61 -9.21 16.48 -16.36
N ASP A 62 -10.44 16.45 -15.84
CA ASP A 62 -11.58 17.23 -16.32
C ASP A 62 -11.93 18.36 -15.31
N ASP A 63 -10.96 18.75 -14.46
CA ASP A 63 -11.08 19.77 -13.41
C ASP A 63 -12.27 19.55 -12.46
N ARG A 64 -12.56 18.28 -12.14
CA ARG A 64 -13.54 17.89 -11.13
C ARG A 64 -12.86 17.45 -9.84
N VAL A 65 -13.37 17.90 -8.71
CA VAL A 65 -12.86 17.54 -7.38
C VAL A 65 -13.11 16.06 -7.12
N VAL A 66 -12.05 15.30 -6.90
CA VAL A 66 -12.10 13.85 -6.60
C VAL A 66 -11.67 13.51 -5.18
N THR A 67 -10.89 14.39 -4.55
CA THR A 67 -10.40 14.17 -3.18
C THR A 67 -10.49 15.45 -2.37
N ILE A 68 -11.03 15.32 -1.16
CA ILE A 68 -10.96 16.32 -0.09
C ILE A 68 -10.29 15.64 1.11
N THR A 69 -9.06 16.05 1.44
CA THR A 69 -8.29 15.56 2.60
C THR A 69 -7.83 16.72 3.46
N LEU A 70 -8.51 16.93 4.57
CA LEU A 70 -8.34 18.10 5.43
C LEU A 70 -8.09 17.71 6.90
N ALA A 71 -7.39 16.60 7.11
CA ALA A 71 -7.13 16.08 8.45
C ALA A 71 -6.29 17.06 9.28
N SER A 72 -6.67 17.25 10.54
CA SER A 72 -5.89 18.02 11.54
C SER A 72 -5.60 19.49 11.17
N LEU A 73 -6.52 20.14 10.46
CA LEU A 73 -6.38 21.55 10.07
C LEU A 73 -7.09 22.53 11.02
N ASN A 74 -7.60 22.01 12.15
CA ASN A 74 -8.42 22.72 13.14
C ASN A 74 -9.65 23.38 12.52
N LEU A 75 -10.33 22.70 11.60
CA LEU A 75 -11.55 23.19 10.97
C LEU A 75 -12.74 23.13 11.94
N SER A 76 -13.66 24.07 11.79
CA SER A 76 -14.88 24.16 12.57
C SER A 76 -16.07 24.60 11.72
N GLY A 77 -17.27 24.13 12.10
CA GLY A 77 -18.51 24.34 11.37
C GLY A 77 -19.23 23.04 11.04
N GLN A 78 -20.15 23.09 10.08
CA GLN A 78 -21.00 21.95 9.71
C GLN A 78 -20.79 21.52 8.26
N LEU A 79 -21.12 20.26 7.94
CA LEU A 79 -21.05 19.77 6.57
C LEU A 79 -22.32 20.16 5.81
N SER A 80 -22.20 21.11 4.87
CA SER A 80 -23.30 21.58 4.02
C SER A 80 -23.96 20.45 3.24
N SER A 81 -25.28 20.54 3.06
CA SER A 81 -26.03 19.60 2.21
C SER A 81 -25.67 19.71 0.72
N ASP A 82 -25.08 20.82 0.28
CA ASP A 82 -24.75 21.03 -1.14
C ASP A 82 -23.61 20.14 -1.63
N ILE A 83 -22.86 19.53 -0.70
CA ILE A 83 -21.77 18.60 -1.03
C ILE A 83 -22.23 17.48 -1.98
N GLY A 84 -23.43 16.93 -1.75
CA GLY A 84 -23.98 15.84 -2.54
C GLY A 84 -24.48 16.25 -3.93
N GLY A 85 -24.75 17.53 -4.16
CA GLY A 85 -25.25 18.06 -5.43
C GLY A 85 -24.14 18.57 -6.35
N GLY A 86 -23.10 19.19 -5.79
CA GLY A 86 -22.01 19.76 -6.59
C GLY A 86 -20.87 18.80 -6.88
N LEU A 87 -20.43 17.99 -5.90
CA LEU A 87 -19.19 17.21 -6.00
C LEU A 87 -19.40 15.79 -6.53
N ALA A 88 -20.01 15.66 -7.71
CA ALA A 88 -20.44 14.36 -8.26
C ALA A 88 -19.32 13.33 -8.48
N GLU A 89 -18.07 13.79 -8.67
CA GLU A 89 -16.91 12.93 -8.91
C GLU A 89 -16.09 12.63 -7.64
N LEU A 90 -16.55 13.09 -6.46
CA LEU A 90 -15.81 12.92 -5.20
C LEU A 90 -15.67 11.43 -4.85
N GLN A 91 -14.43 10.99 -4.65
CA GLN A 91 -14.05 9.63 -4.29
C GLN A 91 -13.63 9.52 -2.82
N ILE A 92 -12.90 10.51 -2.32
CA ILE A 92 -12.38 10.51 -0.95
C ILE A 92 -12.80 11.79 -0.25
N LEU A 93 -13.47 11.64 0.90
CA LEU A 93 -13.73 12.70 1.85
C LEU A 93 -13.13 12.33 3.21
N ASP A 94 -12.06 13.02 3.59
CA ASP A 94 -11.46 12.94 4.93
C ASP A 94 -11.44 14.30 5.61
N LEU A 95 -12.17 14.40 6.73
CA LEU A 95 -12.21 15.57 7.61
C LEU A 95 -11.70 15.24 9.02
N SER A 96 -11.00 14.11 9.19
CA SER A 96 -10.63 13.58 10.51
C SER A 96 -9.82 14.56 11.36
N TYR A 97 -9.93 14.41 12.68
CA TYR A 97 -9.16 15.14 13.68
C TYR A 97 -9.40 16.66 13.64
N ASN A 98 -10.59 17.07 13.23
CA ASN A 98 -11.06 18.44 13.36
C ASN A 98 -12.18 18.47 14.39
N GLU A 99 -11.83 18.61 15.67
CA GLU A 99 -12.79 18.60 16.79
C GLU A 99 -13.86 19.70 16.69
N GLY A 100 -13.59 20.77 15.96
CA GLY A 100 -14.54 21.85 15.71
C GLY A 100 -15.64 21.48 14.71
N MET A 101 -15.43 20.46 13.88
CA MET A 101 -16.43 19.99 12.91
C MET A 101 -17.56 19.26 13.64
N ASN A 102 -18.79 19.74 13.46
CA ASN A 102 -19.94 19.32 14.23
C ASN A 102 -21.22 19.23 13.37
N GLY A 103 -22.37 19.05 14.02
CA GLY A 103 -23.67 18.92 13.35
C GLY A 103 -23.93 17.53 12.77
N PRO A 104 -25.07 17.34 12.09
CA PRO A 104 -25.43 16.07 11.49
C PRO A 104 -24.72 15.80 10.17
N LEU A 105 -24.54 14.52 9.85
CA LEU A 105 -24.13 14.13 8.50
C LEU A 105 -25.33 14.32 7.53
N PRO A 106 -25.23 15.18 6.51
CA PRO A 106 -26.37 15.50 5.65
C PRO A 106 -26.81 14.29 4.83
N THR A 107 -28.12 14.14 4.62
CA THR A 107 -28.66 13.03 3.82
C THR A 107 -28.20 13.07 2.36
N SER A 108 -27.81 14.23 1.84
CA SER A 108 -27.26 14.39 0.50
C SER A 108 -25.93 13.68 0.29
N ILE A 109 -25.23 13.24 1.36
CA ILE A 109 -24.00 12.44 1.23
C ILE A 109 -24.22 11.21 0.34
N GLY A 110 -25.41 10.60 0.39
CA GLY A 110 -25.78 9.45 -0.43
C GLY A 110 -25.87 9.72 -1.94
N SER A 111 -25.77 10.98 -2.37
CA SER A 111 -25.73 11.38 -3.78
C SER A 111 -24.32 11.27 -4.40
N LEU A 112 -23.26 11.15 -3.58
CA LEU A 112 -21.87 11.04 -4.02
C LEU A 112 -21.56 9.64 -4.58
N LYS A 113 -22.06 9.32 -5.77
CA LYS A 113 -22.04 7.94 -6.31
C LYS A 113 -20.65 7.36 -6.55
N GLN A 114 -19.63 8.21 -6.63
CA GLN A 114 -18.24 7.82 -6.84
C GLN A 114 -17.45 7.66 -5.54
N LEU A 115 -18.07 7.92 -4.37
CA LEU A 115 -17.39 7.92 -3.08
C LEU A 115 -16.92 6.51 -2.71
N THR A 116 -15.62 6.35 -2.50
CA THR A 116 -14.94 5.11 -2.08
C THR A 116 -14.52 5.14 -0.62
N SER A 117 -14.17 6.32 -0.10
CA SER A 117 -13.78 6.51 1.30
C SER A 117 -14.48 7.70 1.94
N LEU A 118 -15.16 7.46 3.06
CA LEU A 118 -15.71 8.48 3.96
C LEU A 118 -15.08 8.32 5.35
N ILE A 119 -14.31 9.31 5.76
CA ILE A 119 -13.46 9.26 6.95
C ILE A 119 -13.67 10.52 7.78
N LEU A 120 -14.29 10.39 8.95
CA LEU A 120 -14.65 11.51 9.82
C LEU A 120 -14.17 11.27 11.26
N VAL A 121 -13.01 10.63 11.43
CA VAL A 121 -12.54 10.15 12.74
C VAL A 121 -12.25 11.31 13.69
N GLY A 122 -12.67 11.22 14.95
CA GLY A 122 -12.25 12.19 15.98
C GLY A 122 -12.75 13.61 15.69
N CYS A 123 -13.98 13.72 15.22
CA CYS A 123 -14.69 14.99 15.05
C CYS A 123 -15.84 15.06 16.07
N ASN A 124 -16.70 16.07 15.97
CA ASN A 124 -17.89 16.23 16.82
C ASN A 124 -19.20 16.08 16.03
N PHE A 125 -19.23 15.30 14.95
CA PHE A 125 -20.47 15.01 14.23
C PHE A 125 -21.49 14.31 15.13
N SER A 126 -22.77 14.62 14.97
CA SER A 126 -23.85 14.21 15.87
C SER A 126 -25.12 13.81 15.12
N GLY A 127 -26.18 13.42 15.83
CA GLY A 127 -27.43 12.98 15.21
C GLY A 127 -27.31 11.59 14.55
N PRO A 128 -28.36 11.15 13.83
CA PRO A 128 -28.38 9.82 13.25
C PRO A 128 -27.50 9.71 12.01
N ILE A 129 -26.88 8.54 11.83
CA ILE A 129 -26.25 8.18 10.56
C ILE A 129 -27.35 8.11 9.49
N PRO A 130 -27.29 8.90 8.40
CA PRO A 130 -28.36 8.94 7.42
C PRO A 130 -28.45 7.64 6.61
N ALA A 131 -29.66 7.11 6.46
CA ALA A 131 -29.91 5.88 5.69
C ALA A 131 -29.48 6.00 4.21
N SER A 132 -29.32 7.21 3.68
CA SER A 132 -28.84 7.45 2.33
C SER A 132 -27.40 6.97 2.09
N ILE A 133 -26.59 6.74 3.14
CA ILE A 133 -25.26 6.10 3.03
C ILE A 133 -25.33 4.79 2.26
N GLY A 134 -26.40 3.99 2.44
CA GLY A 134 -26.62 2.74 1.72
C GLY A 134 -26.71 2.88 0.19
N SER A 135 -26.75 4.11 -0.33
CA SER A 135 -26.80 4.39 -1.77
C SER A 135 -25.41 4.57 -2.41
N LEU A 136 -24.33 4.48 -1.63
CA LEU A 136 -22.94 4.70 -2.05
C LEU A 136 -22.29 3.41 -2.55
N GLN A 137 -22.68 2.97 -3.75
CA GLN A 137 -22.33 1.64 -4.28
C GLN A 137 -20.81 1.39 -4.46
N GLN A 138 -19.99 2.44 -4.51
CA GLN A 138 -18.52 2.36 -4.60
C GLN A 138 -17.82 2.39 -3.24
N LEU A 139 -18.55 2.55 -2.14
CA LEU A 139 -17.95 2.73 -0.81
C LEU A 139 -17.22 1.47 -0.35
N VAL A 140 -15.95 1.63 -0.04
CA VAL A 140 -15.04 0.58 0.45
C VAL A 140 -14.68 0.84 1.92
N PHE A 141 -14.51 2.09 2.30
CA PHE A 141 -14.02 2.48 3.61
C PHE A 141 -14.96 3.49 4.27
N LEU A 142 -15.59 3.09 5.37
CA LEU A 142 -16.47 3.95 6.18
C LEU A 142 -15.95 3.99 7.61
N SER A 143 -15.40 5.13 8.02
CA SER A 143 -14.87 5.35 9.38
C SER A 143 -15.51 6.58 9.98
N LEU A 144 -16.41 6.36 10.93
CA LEU A 144 -17.19 7.38 11.65
C LEU A 144 -16.89 7.35 13.16
N ASN A 145 -15.83 6.65 13.56
CA ASN A 145 -15.53 6.44 14.96
C ASN A 145 -15.08 7.71 15.69
N SER A 146 -15.28 7.71 17.00
CA SER A 146 -14.92 8.84 17.89
C SER A 146 -15.66 10.12 17.50
N ASN A 147 -16.99 10.04 17.48
CA ASN A 147 -17.92 11.15 17.21
C ASN A 147 -19.09 11.10 18.23
N ASN A 148 -20.13 11.89 17.98
CA ASN A 148 -21.35 11.95 18.76
C ASN A 148 -22.58 11.39 18.01
N PHE A 149 -22.41 10.52 17.00
CA PHE A 149 -23.54 9.95 16.25
C PHE A 149 -24.46 9.15 17.19
N ASP A 150 -25.77 9.33 17.04
CA ASP A 150 -26.82 8.68 17.83
C ASP A 150 -27.84 7.94 16.94
N GLY A 151 -28.94 7.49 17.52
CA GLY A 151 -29.95 6.70 16.78
C GLY A 151 -29.47 5.28 16.45
N GLU A 152 -30.15 4.63 15.53
CA GLU A 152 -29.85 3.23 15.15
C GLU A 152 -28.79 3.15 14.05
N ILE A 153 -28.08 2.01 13.98
CA ILE A 153 -27.27 1.68 12.80
C ILE A 153 -28.21 1.51 11.60
N PRO A 154 -28.05 2.28 10.51
CA PRO A 154 -28.96 2.17 9.36
C PRO A 154 -28.83 0.81 8.67
N ALA A 155 -29.94 0.08 8.58
CA ALA A 155 -30.00 -1.21 7.90
C ALA A 155 -29.58 -1.11 6.42
N SER A 156 -29.76 0.05 5.79
CA SER A 156 -29.35 0.35 4.42
C SER A 156 -27.85 0.24 4.18
N ILE A 157 -26.99 0.29 5.20
CA ILE A 157 -25.55 0.00 5.08
C ILE A 157 -25.34 -1.40 4.47
N GLY A 158 -26.26 -2.35 4.68
CA GLY A 158 -26.27 -3.67 4.02
C GLY A 158 -26.27 -3.64 2.49
N ASN A 159 -26.64 -2.51 1.87
CA ASN A 159 -26.64 -2.34 0.41
C ASN A 159 -25.27 -1.95 -0.18
N LEU A 160 -24.19 -1.98 0.60
CA LEU A 160 -22.85 -1.57 0.18
C LEU A 160 -22.00 -2.79 -0.23
N PRO A 161 -21.95 -3.17 -1.51
CA PRO A 161 -21.41 -4.47 -1.93
C PRO A 161 -19.88 -4.57 -1.86
N ASN A 162 -19.19 -3.43 -1.78
CA ASN A 162 -17.74 -3.35 -1.79
C ASN A 162 -17.16 -2.97 -0.41
N LEU A 163 -18.01 -2.84 0.60
CA LEU A 163 -17.58 -2.35 1.91
C LEU A 163 -16.58 -3.33 2.51
N TYR A 164 -15.42 -2.81 2.89
CA TYR A 164 -14.29 -3.54 3.46
C TYR A 164 -14.08 -3.18 4.93
N TRP A 165 -14.18 -1.88 5.25
CA TRP A 165 -13.97 -1.33 6.58
C TRP A 165 -15.21 -0.59 7.05
N LEU A 166 -15.78 -1.01 8.18
CA LEU A 166 -16.91 -0.36 8.82
C LEU A 166 -16.59 -0.10 10.29
N ASP A 167 -16.27 1.15 10.60
CA ASP A 167 -15.93 1.60 11.96
C ASP A 167 -16.93 2.65 12.44
N LEU A 168 -17.75 2.24 13.40
CA LEU A 168 -18.78 3.05 14.05
C LEU A 168 -18.55 3.14 15.56
N ALA A 169 -17.40 2.67 16.03
CA ALA A 169 -17.09 2.62 17.46
C ALA A 169 -16.95 4.02 18.07
N ASP A 170 -17.01 4.10 19.41
CA ASP A 170 -16.82 5.36 20.14
C ASP A 170 -17.85 6.43 19.71
N ASN A 171 -19.15 6.09 19.83
CA ASN A 171 -20.29 6.95 19.48
C ASN A 171 -21.43 6.77 20.50
N LYS A 172 -22.64 7.26 20.18
CA LYS A 172 -23.86 7.12 21.00
C LYS A 172 -24.93 6.29 20.27
N LEU A 173 -24.52 5.40 19.38
CA LEU A 173 -25.44 4.56 18.59
C LEU A 173 -26.20 3.60 19.49
N SER A 174 -27.48 3.40 19.21
CA SER A 174 -28.44 2.64 20.01
C SER A 174 -29.24 1.67 19.12
N GLY A 175 -30.23 1.00 19.70
CA GLY A 175 -31.03 0.00 18.98
C GLY A 175 -30.28 -1.31 18.73
N THR A 176 -30.83 -2.15 17.84
CA THR A 176 -30.29 -3.49 17.56
C THR A 176 -29.34 -3.51 16.36
N ILE A 177 -28.46 -4.50 16.28
CA ILE A 177 -27.65 -4.73 15.07
C ILE A 177 -28.60 -5.16 13.92
N PRO A 178 -28.70 -4.39 12.81
CA PRO A 178 -29.69 -4.65 11.78
C PRO A 178 -29.28 -5.82 10.89
N VAL A 179 -30.20 -6.74 10.68
CA VAL A 179 -30.10 -7.88 9.74
C VAL A 179 -31.29 -7.90 8.80
N SER A 180 -31.12 -8.54 7.65
CA SER A 180 -32.10 -8.57 6.57
C SER A 180 -33.45 -9.13 7.05
N ARG A 181 -34.53 -8.40 6.77
CA ARG A 181 -35.91 -8.80 7.09
C ARG A 181 -36.84 -8.42 5.94
N GLY A 182 -37.32 -9.42 5.21
CA GLY A 182 -38.17 -9.21 4.04
C GLY A 182 -37.44 -8.39 2.97
N SER A 183 -37.94 -7.19 2.68
CA SER A 183 -37.31 -6.25 1.75
C SER A 183 -36.28 -5.31 2.39
N THR A 184 -36.10 -5.34 3.71
CA THR A 184 -35.14 -4.49 4.42
C THR A 184 -33.77 -5.17 4.39
N PRO A 185 -32.71 -4.51 3.87
CA PRO A 185 -31.35 -5.05 3.89
C PRO A 185 -30.79 -5.07 5.32
N GLY A 186 -29.64 -5.71 5.52
CA GLY A 186 -28.96 -5.72 6.81
C GLY A 186 -27.46 -6.01 6.68
N LEU A 187 -26.74 -5.91 7.81
CA LEU A 187 -25.29 -6.07 7.81
C LEU A 187 -24.84 -7.51 7.45
N ASP A 188 -25.74 -8.48 7.53
CA ASP A 188 -25.55 -9.85 7.04
C ASP A 188 -25.23 -9.92 5.53
N MET A 189 -25.60 -8.88 4.76
CA MET A 189 -25.30 -8.81 3.33
C MET A 189 -23.86 -8.37 3.03
N LEU A 190 -23.10 -7.88 4.02
CA LEU A 190 -21.75 -7.32 3.86
C LEU A 190 -20.67 -8.40 3.84
N VAL A 191 -20.76 -9.32 2.88
CA VAL A 191 -19.88 -10.50 2.80
C VAL A 191 -18.40 -10.16 2.53
N THR A 192 -18.12 -9.00 1.92
CA THR A 192 -16.77 -8.49 1.64
C THR A 192 -16.14 -7.75 2.81
N ALA A 193 -16.92 -7.39 3.82
CA ALA A 193 -16.44 -6.63 4.96
C ALA A 193 -15.47 -7.47 5.79
N ARG A 194 -14.38 -6.84 6.21
CA ARG A 194 -13.36 -7.46 7.06
C ARG A 194 -13.35 -6.93 8.49
N HIS A 195 -13.87 -5.73 8.69
CA HIS A 195 -13.76 -5.02 9.96
C HIS A 195 -15.12 -4.48 10.37
N PHE A 196 -15.70 -5.10 11.39
CA PHE A 196 -16.87 -4.59 12.10
C PHE A 196 -16.41 -4.09 13.46
N HIS A 197 -16.34 -2.77 13.61
CA HIS A 197 -15.97 -2.13 14.85
C HIS A 197 -17.13 -1.25 15.33
N PHE A 198 -17.90 -1.73 16.31
CA PHE A 198 -19.06 -1.05 16.89
C PHE A 198 -18.93 -0.85 18.41
N GLY A 199 -17.72 -1.06 18.95
CA GLY A 199 -17.47 -0.96 20.38
C GLY A 199 -17.73 0.44 20.95
N ASN A 200 -17.90 0.55 22.27
CA ASN A 200 -18.15 1.82 22.98
C ASN A 200 -19.37 2.58 22.41
N ASN A 201 -20.53 1.95 22.47
CA ASN A 201 -21.82 2.48 22.02
C ASN A 201 -22.94 2.08 23.01
N GLN A 202 -24.20 2.30 22.63
CA GLN A 202 -25.41 1.96 23.41
C GLN A 202 -26.26 0.90 22.71
N LEU A 203 -25.65 0.01 21.91
CA LEU A 203 -26.38 -1.03 21.17
C LEU A 203 -27.02 -2.03 22.14
N THR A 204 -28.25 -2.44 21.82
CA THR A 204 -29.11 -3.29 22.65
C THR A 204 -29.60 -4.51 21.87
N GLY A 205 -30.31 -5.42 22.56
CA GLY A 205 -30.86 -6.62 21.95
C GLY A 205 -29.81 -7.70 21.72
N GLU A 206 -30.18 -8.74 20.99
CA GLU A 206 -29.32 -9.90 20.74
C GLU A 206 -28.35 -9.69 19.59
N ILE A 207 -27.22 -10.41 19.61
CA ILE A 207 -26.38 -10.58 18.41
C ILE A 207 -27.14 -11.52 17.46
N PRO A 208 -27.70 -11.04 16.33
CA PRO A 208 -28.59 -11.86 15.53
C PRO A 208 -27.83 -13.01 14.87
N SER A 209 -28.39 -14.23 14.90
CA SER A 209 -27.73 -15.38 14.28
C SER A 209 -27.59 -15.24 12.75
N GLN A 210 -28.52 -14.52 12.11
CA GLN A 210 -28.49 -14.21 10.68
C GLN A 210 -27.33 -13.29 10.30
N LEU A 211 -26.72 -12.59 11.27
CA LEU A 211 -25.59 -11.70 11.01
C LEU A 211 -24.40 -12.45 10.44
N PHE A 212 -24.26 -13.74 10.71
CA PHE A 212 -23.07 -14.51 10.33
C PHE A 212 -23.40 -15.64 9.36
N SER A 213 -22.56 -15.77 8.35
CA SER A 213 -22.63 -16.84 7.35
C SER A 213 -21.25 -17.22 6.85
N SER A 214 -21.11 -18.43 6.30
CA SER A 214 -19.82 -18.98 5.85
C SER A 214 -19.22 -18.27 4.62
N ASN A 215 -19.98 -17.41 3.95
CA ASN A 215 -19.51 -16.57 2.85
C ASN A 215 -18.84 -15.27 3.34
N MET A 216 -18.93 -14.95 4.63
CA MET A 216 -18.33 -13.75 5.19
C MET A 216 -16.81 -13.85 5.23
N THR A 217 -16.16 -12.71 5.05
CA THR A 217 -14.69 -12.58 5.09
C THR A 217 -14.20 -11.76 6.28
N LEU A 218 -15.05 -11.59 7.30
CA LEU A 218 -14.75 -10.83 8.51
C LEU A 218 -13.48 -11.36 9.19
N LYS A 219 -12.61 -10.42 9.56
CA LYS A 219 -11.41 -10.65 10.36
C LYS A 219 -11.60 -10.13 11.78
N HIS A 220 -12.21 -8.95 11.93
CA HIS A 220 -12.41 -8.32 13.23
C HIS A 220 -13.91 -8.16 13.50
N LEU A 221 -14.33 -8.67 14.65
CA LEU A 221 -15.64 -8.41 15.24
C LEU A 221 -15.42 -7.77 16.61
N LEU A 222 -15.49 -6.44 16.67
CA LEU A 222 -15.34 -5.67 17.90
C LEU A 222 -16.67 -4.98 18.22
N ILE A 223 -17.39 -5.49 19.20
CA ILE A 223 -18.69 -4.94 19.65
C ILE A 223 -18.72 -4.79 21.17
N ASP A 224 -17.55 -4.59 21.77
CA ASP A 224 -17.36 -4.42 23.20
C ASP A 224 -18.01 -3.15 23.76
N ASP A 225 -18.21 -3.09 25.07
CA ASP A 225 -18.74 -1.91 25.77
C ASP A 225 -20.06 -1.39 25.15
N ASN A 226 -21.06 -2.27 25.19
CA ASN A 226 -22.41 -2.02 24.71
C ASN A 226 -23.43 -2.63 25.70
N GLN A 227 -24.71 -2.64 25.35
CA GLN A 227 -25.80 -3.18 26.17
C GLN A 227 -26.40 -4.46 25.55
N LEU A 228 -25.64 -5.20 24.74
CA LEU A 228 -26.12 -6.40 24.04
C LEU A 228 -26.47 -7.52 25.03
N THR A 229 -27.55 -8.23 24.76
CA THR A 229 -28.11 -9.32 25.59
C THR A 229 -28.18 -10.63 24.81
N GLY A 230 -28.65 -11.71 25.45
CA GLY A 230 -28.87 -12.99 24.78
C GLY A 230 -27.58 -13.76 24.52
N ILE A 231 -27.69 -14.81 23.71
CA ILE A 231 -26.59 -15.77 23.51
C ILE A 231 -25.62 -15.31 22.42
N ILE A 232 -24.36 -15.78 22.51
CA ILE A 232 -23.44 -15.73 21.36
C ILE A 232 -23.93 -16.76 20.32
N PRO A 233 -24.36 -16.33 19.12
CA PRO A 233 -25.00 -17.24 18.17
C PRO A 233 -24.00 -18.25 17.61
N SER A 234 -24.44 -19.51 17.43
CA SER A 234 -23.60 -20.57 16.86
C SER A 234 -23.18 -20.29 15.41
N SER A 235 -23.90 -19.45 14.68
CA SER A 235 -23.53 -19.02 13.33
C SER A 235 -22.21 -18.24 13.29
N LEU A 236 -21.76 -17.65 14.40
CA LEU A 236 -20.44 -17.02 14.51
C LEU A 236 -19.32 -18.01 14.16
N THR A 237 -19.49 -19.30 14.48
CA THR A 237 -18.50 -20.35 14.20
C THR A 237 -18.40 -20.70 12.71
N LEU A 238 -19.26 -20.13 11.85
CA LEU A 238 -19.17 -20.30 10.39
C LEU A 238 -18.12 -19.37 9.77
N VAL A 239 -17.72 -18.31 10.47
CA VAL A 239 -16.82 -17.28 9.96
C VAL A 239 -15.37 -17.61 10.33
N LEU A 240 -14.80 -18.60 9.64
CA LEU A 240 -13.47 -19.16 9.92
C LEU A 240 -12.31 -18.17 9.66
N THR A 241 -12.60 -17.01 9.07
CA THR A 241 -11.66 -15.91 8.80
C THR A 241 -11.40 -14.99 9.99
N LEU A 242 -12.18 -15.11 11.08
CA LEU A 242 -12.03 -14.26 12.26
C LEU A 242 -10.64 -14.41 12.89
N GLU A 243 -9.98 -13.28 13.12
CA GLU A 243 -8.69 -13.16 13.78
C GLU A 243 -8.86 -12.57 15.19
N ILE A 244 -9.80 -11.63 15.38
CA ILE A 244 -10.04 -10.97 16.66
C ILE A 244 -11.55 -10.94 16.93
N VAL A 245 -11.94 -11.46 18.09
CA VAL A 245 -13.33 -11.47 18.57
C VAL A 245 -13.38 -10.78 19.93
N ARG A 246 -14.07 -9.64 19.97
CA ARG A 246 -14.14 -8.77 21.13
C ARG A 246 -15.59 -8.45 21.46
N LEU A 247 -16.13 -9.17 22.46
CA LEU A 247 -17.53 -9.09 22.91
C LEU A 247 -17.62 -8.71 24.41
N ASP A 248 -16.51 -8.30 25.02
CA ASP A 248 -16.43 -7.97 26.43
C ASP A 248 -17.26 -6.73 26.81
N ARG A 249 -17.64 -6.61 28.09
CA ARG A 249 -18.46 -5.50 28.63
C ARG A 249 -19.81 -5.36 27.92
N ASN A 250 -20.58 -6.44 27.96
CA ASN A 250 -21.96 -6.48 27.49
C ASN A 250 -22.83 -7.22 28.54
N ASN A 251 -24.08 -7.53 28.20
CA ASN A 251 -24.99 -8.35 29.01
C ASN A 251 -25.26 -9.73 28.37
N LEU A 252 -24.31 -10.27 27.59
CA LEU A 252 -24.45 -11.56 26.90
C LEU A 252 -24.56 -12.69 27.92
N ASN A 253 -25.39 -13.69 27.64
CA ASN A 253 -25.66 -14.82 28.53
C ASN A 253 -25.66 -16.16 27.80
N GLY A 254 -25.95 -17.24 28.52
CA GLY A 254 -25.91 -18.58 27.96
C GLY A 254 -24.50 -19.14 27.81
N SER A 255 -24.44 -20.42 27.45
CA SER A 255 -23.20 -21.13 27.16
C SER A 255 -22.59 -20.73 25.83
N LEU A 256 -21.26 -20.78 25.72
CA LEU A 256 -20.58 -20.65 24.43
C LEU A 256 -21.01 -21.78 23.46
N PRO A 257 -21.06 -21.51 22.14
CA PRO A 257 -21.39 -22.53 21.13
C PRO A 257 -20.51 -23.78 21.20
N ILE A 258 -21.09 -24.96 20.98
CA ILE A 258 -20.37 -26.26 21.08
C ILE A 258 -19.15 -26.34 20.14
N ASN A 259 -19.22 -25.71 18.96
CA ASN A 259 -18.15 -25.72 17.95
C ASN A 259 -17.27 -24.45 18.00
N PHE A 260 -17.21 -23.74 19.13
CA PHE A 260 -16.43 -22.50 19.22
C PHE A 260 -14.94 -22.69 18.93
N ASN A 261 -14.41 -23.88 19.25
CA ASN A 261 -13.04 -24.28 18.95
C ASN A 261 -12.70 -24.38 17.45
N SER A 262 -13.70 -24.35 16.55
CA SER A 262 -13.48 -24.38 15.10
C SER A 262 -12.90 -23.08 14.54
N LEU A 263 -12.94 -21.99 15.32
CA LEU A 263 -12.38 -20.68 14.97
C LEU A 263 -10.84 -20.66 15.07
N ALA A 264 -10.17 -21.50 14.28
CA ALA A 264 -8.73 -21.73 14.33
C ALA A 264 -7.87 -20.51 13.97
N SER A 265 -8.44 -19.52 13.28
CA SER A 265 -7.76 -18.28 12.90
C SER A 265 -7.72 -17.23 14.03
N VAL A 266 -8.57 -17.39 15.06
CA VAL A 266 -8.68 -16.41 16.15
C VAL A 266 -7.41 -16.42 16.98
N ARG A 267 -6.87 -15.22 17.17
CA ARG A 267 -5.69 -14.93 17.96
C ARG A 267 -6.06 -14.34 19.31
N GLU A 268 -7.08 -13.49 19.33
CA GLU A 268 -7.49 -12.77 20.52
C GLU A 268 -8.98 -12.90 20.76
N LEU A 269 -9.33 -13.35 21.96
CA LEU A 269 -10.69 -13.59 22.39
C LEU A 269 -10.96 -12.84 23.71
N TYR A 270 -11.84 -11.84 23.65
CA TYR A 270 -12.27 -11.06 24.81
C TYR A 270 -13.77 -11.29 25.04
N LEU A 271 -14.12 -11.95 26.13
CA LEU A 271 -15.52 -12.21 26.54
C LEU A 271 -15.81 -11.75 27.97
N ALA A 272 -14.86 -11.04 28.60
CA ALA A 272 -14.96 -10.63 29.98
C ALA A 272 -16.13 -9.67 30.26
N ASN A 273 -16.56 -9.59 31.51
CA ASN A 273 -17.62 -8.68 31.97
C ASN A 273 -18.93 -8.88 31.19
N ASN A 274 -19.44 -10.11 31.21
CA ASN A 274 -20.73 -10.50 30.65
C ASN A 274 -21.49 -11.33 31.70
N ARG A 275 -22.55 -12.02 31.27
CA ARG A 275 -23.35 -12.97 32.06
C ARG A 275 -23.30 -14.38 31.46
N LEU A 276 -22.20 -14.74 30.78
CA LEU A 276 -22.04 -16.06 30.16
C LEU A 276 -22.04 -17.14 31.25
N ASP A 277 -22.71 -18.25 31.00
CA ASP A 277 -22.95 -19.31 31.99
C ASP A 277 -22.76 -20.71 31.38
N GLY A 278 -23.05 -21.74 32.17
CA GLY A 278 -22.90 -23.12 31.76
C GLY A 278 -21.44 -23.60 31.80
N PRO A 279 -21.13 -24.71 31.09
CA PRO A 279 -19.82 -25.33 31.18
C PRO A 279 -18.74 -24.47 30.52
N PHE A 280 -17.52 -24.54 31.06
CA PHE A 280 -16.37 -23.87 30.45
C PHE A 280 -16.11 -24.35 29.01
N PRO A 281 -15.77 -23.43 28.09
CA PRO A 281 -15.57 -23.79 26.70
C PRO A 281 -14.30 -24.61 26.52
N ASN A 282 -14.35 -25.58 25.60
CA ASN A 282 -13.15 -26.23 25.09
C ASN A 282 -12.55 -25.37 23.98
N LEU A 283 -11.33 -24.88 24.15
CA LEU A 283 -10.63 -24.03 23.17
C LEU A 283 -9.50 -24.75 22.42
N THR A 284 -9.32 -26.06 22.60
CA THR A 284 -8.17 -26.83 22.07
C THR A 284 -7.94 -26.71 20.55
N GLY A 285 -8.99 -26.41 19.76
CA GLY A 285 -8.89 -26.23 18.30
C GLY A 285 -8.40 -24.84 17.84
N MET A 286 -8.32 -23.86 18.74
CA MET A 286 -7.92 -22.49 18.44
C MET A 286 -6.40 -22.33 18.51
N THR A 287 -5.68 -23.01 17.62
CA THR A 287 -4.21 -23.16 17.68
C THR A 287 -3.41 -21.86 17.56
N ARG A 288 -4.04 -20.77 17.09
CA ARG A 288 -3.43 -19.44 16.99
C ARG A 288 -3.77 -18.51 18.16
N LEU A 289 -4.56 -18.97 19.12
CA LEU A 289 -5.02 -18.18 20.25
C LEU A 289 -3.84 -17.81 21.16
N ASN A 290 -3.57 -16.51 21.25
CA ASN A 290 -2.52 -15.93 22.09
C ASN A 290 -3.08 -15.20 23.32
N TYR A 291 -4.24 -14.56 23.18
CA TYR A 291 -4.87 -13.81 24.26
C TYR A 291 -6.29 -14.33 24.50
N VAL A 292 -6.58 -14.68 25.75
CA VAL A 292 -7.93 -15.05 26.19
C VAL A 292 -8.28 -14.35 27.48
N ASP A 293 -9.42 -13.66 27.47
CA ASP A 293 -10.03 -13.07 28.67
C ASP A 293 -11.50 -13.50 28.81
N LEU A 294 -11.77 -14.32 29.84
CA LEU A 294 -13.09 -14.86 30.19
C LEU A 294 -13.61 -14.31 31.53
N SER A 295 -12.93 -13.32 32.09
CA SER A 295 -13.15 -12.84 33.45
C SER A 295 -14.57 -12.31 33.71
N ASN A 296 -15.03 -12.36 34.95
CA ASN A 296 -16.31 -11.78 35.38
C ASN A 296 -17.49 -12.29 34.55
N ASN A 297 -17.68 -13.62 34.57
CA ASN A 297 -18.81 -14.33 33.99
C ASN A 297 -19.38 -15.32 35.03
N SER A 298 -20.48 -16.00 34.71
CA SER A 298 -21.23 -16.90 35.59
C SER A 298 -21.08 -18.39 35.21
N PHE A 299 -19.88 -18.81 34.80
CA PHE A 299 -19.60 -20.20 34.42
C PHE A 299 -19.78 -21.19 35.58
N ASP A 300 -20.10 -22.43 35.25
CA ASP A 300 -20.17 -23.52 36.21
C ASP A 300 -18.78 -23.81 36.82
N PRO A 301 -18.68 -24.12 38.13
CA PRO A 301 -17.43 -24.55 38.73
C PRO A 301 -16.81 -25.72 37.96
N THR A 302 -15.52 -25.62 37.67
CA THR A 302 -14.77 -26.65 36.95
C THR A 302 -13.35 -26.75 37.49
N ASP A 303 -12.77 -27.93 37.37
CA ASP A 303 -11.32 -28.09 37.47
C ASP A 303 -10.62 -27.32 36.33
N VAL A 304 -9.35 -26.98 36.55
CA VAL A 304 -8.48 -26.32 35.57
C VAL A 304 -8.61 -26.98 34.17
N PRO A 305 -9.09 -26.23 33.15
CA PRO A 305 -9.34 -26.80 31.82
C PRO A 305 -8.08 -27.35 31.15
N GLY A 306 -8.17 -28.54 30.55
CA GLY A 306 -7.02 -29.18 29.90
C GLY A 306 -6.38 -28.35 28.79
N TRP A 307 -7.15 -27.48 28.13
CA TRP A 307 -6.66 -26.62 27.06
C TRP A 307 -5.67 -25.54 27.53
N PHE A 308 -5.57 -25.27 28.84
CA PHE A 308 -4.55 -24.40 29.41
C PHE A 308 -3.13 -24.82 29.01
N THR A 309 -2.94 -26.11 28.72
CA THR A 309 -1.63 -26.69 28.40
C THR A 309 -1.49 -27.11 26.94
N SER A 310 -2.58 -27.08 26.16
CA SER A 310 -2.59 -27.57 24.78
C SER A 310 -2.40 -26.48 23.72
N LEU A 311 -2.48 -25.21 24.11
CA LEU A 311 -2.39 -24.06 23.20
C LEU A 311 -0.97 -23.44 23.22
N PRO A 312 -0.10 -23.73 22.23
CA PRO A 312 1.30 -23.32 22.27
C PRO A 312 1.54 -21.83 22.03
N ALA A 313 0.58 -21.14 21.41
CA ALA A 313 0.66 -19.71 21.10
C ALA A 313 0.21 -18.80 22.25
N LEU A 314 -0.25 -19.38 23.37
CA LEU A 314 -0.84 -18.64 24.48
C LEU A 314 0.19 -17.71 25.14
N THR A 315 -0.06 -16.40 25.08
CA THR A 315 0.73 -15.36 25.74
C THR A 315 0.06 -14.88 27.03
N SER A 316 -1.27 -14.77 27.01
CA SER A 316 -2.04 -14.14 28.09
C SER A 316 -3.29 -14.96 28.42
N LEU A 317 -3.33 -15.47 29.64
CA LEU A 317 -4.45 -16.22 30.18
C LEU A 317 -5.09 -15.44 31.33
N ILE A 318 -6.29 -14.90 31.10
CA ILE A 318 -6.99 -14.03 32.06
C ILE A 318 -8.39 -14.59 32.31
N MET A 319 -8.62 -15.10 33.52
CA MET A 319 -9.91 -15.72 33.90
C MET A 319 -10.23 -15.41 35.36
N GLU A 320 -10.38 -14.14 35.67
CA GLU A 320 -10.66 -13.66 37.02
C GLU A 320 -12.15 -13.82 37.38
N ASN A 321 -12.46 -14.19 38.63
CA ASN A 321 -13.85 -14.40 39.08
C ASN A 321 -14.63 -15.38 38.17
N THR A 322 -14.10 -16.59 37.93
CA THR A 322 -14.73 -17.59 37.06
C THR A 322 -15.00 -18.94 37.74
N LEU A 323 -14.75 -19.06 39.05
CA LEU A 323 -15.01 -20.27 39.86
C LEU A 323 -14.16 -21.50 39.50
N ILE A 324 -13.04 -21.33 38.79
CA ILE A 324 -12.11 -22.42 38.48
C ILE A 324 -11.48 -22.94 39.77
N GLU A 325 -11.44 -24.25 39.93
CA GLU A 325 -10.87 -24.95 41.09
C GLU A 325 -9.80 -25.98 40.69
N GLY A 326 -9.18 -26.58 41.71
CA GLY A 326 -8.10 -27.54 41.54
C GLY A 326 -6.71 -26.90 41.47
N GLN A 327 -5.71 -27.74 41.22
CA GLN A 327 -4.30 -27.36 41.19
C GLN A 327 -3.86 -26.98 39.77
N LEU A 328 -3.07 -25.91 39.62
CA LEU A 328 -2.51 -25.52 38.33
C LEU A 328 -1.44 -26.52 37.87
N PRO A 329 -1.50 -27.01 36.61
CA PRO A 329 -0.51 -27.93 36.09
C PRO A 329 0.81 -27.21 35.80
N VAL A 330 1.95 -27.82 36.17
CA VAL A 330 3.29 -27.28 35.93
C VAL A 330 3.55 -27.00 34.44
N SER A 331 3.00 -27.84 33.56
CA SER A 331 3.15 -27.71 32.11
C SER A 331 2.54 -26.43 31.52
N LEU A 332 1.60 -25.77 32.22
CA LEU A 332 1.10 -24.45 31.82
C LEU A 332 2.25 -23.45 31.75
N PHE A 333 3.10 -23.43 32.78
CA PHE A 333 4.21 -22.46 32.87
C PHE A 333 5.35 -22.77 31.89
N SER A 334 5.40 -23.98 31.32
CA SER A 334 6.38 -24.38 30.29
C SER A 334 5.97 -24.01 28.87
N LEU A 335 4.80 -23.40 28.65
CA LEU A 335 4.37 -22.94 27.33
C LEU A 335 5.32 -21.84 26.79
N PRO A 336 5.81 -21.93 25.55
CA PRO A 336 6.97 -21.16 25.09
C PRO A 336 6.75 -19.65 24.98
N GLN A 337 5.50 -19.22 24.80
CA GLN A 337 5.14 -17.81 24.60
C GLN A 337 4.39 -17.20 25.79
N LEU A 338 4.21 -17.95 26.88
CA LEU A 338 3.39 -17.51 28.00
C LEU A 338 4.05 -16.33 28.74
N GLN A 339 3.29 -15.25 28.93
CA GLN A 339 3.72 -13.99 29.55
C GLN A 339 2.93 -13.67 30.81
N ILE A 340 1.59 -13.81 30.77
CA ILE A 340 0.71 -13.49 31.91
C ILE A 340 -0.25 -14.63 32.19
N VAL A 341 -0.36 -14.97 33.48
CA VAL A 341 -1.44 -15.79 34.04
C VAL A 341 -2.14 -14.97 35.11
N ALA A 342 -3.40 -14.60 34.90
CA ALA A 342 -4.22 -13.85 35.84
C ALA A 342 -5.50 -14.63 36.16
N LEU A 343 -5.53 -15.26 37.33
CA LEU A 343 -6.61 -16.11 37.82
C LEU A 343 -7.06 -15.67 39.21
N LYS A 344 -7.08 -14.37 39.49
CA LYS A 344 -7.51 -13.85 40.79
C LYS A 344 -8.98 -14.17 41.08
N ASN A 345 -9.31 -14.26 42.36
CA ASN A 345 -10.65 -14.49 42.88
C ASN A 345 -11.30 -15.77 42.32
N ASN A 346 -10.56 -16.87 42.31
CA ASN A 346 -11.07 -18.18 41.93
C ASN A 346 -11.02 -19.14 43.12
N ARG A 347 -11.06 -20.45 42.86
CA ARG A 347 -10.97 -21.51 43.86
C ARG A 347 -9.73 -22.39 43.67
N ILE A 348 -8.69 -21.85 43.03
CA ILE A 348 -7.43 -22.56 42.78
C ILE A 348 -6.81 -22.97 44.13
N ASN A 349 -6.45 -24.24 44.28
CA ASN A 349 -6.01 -24.81 45.54
C ASN A 349 -4.73 -25.66 45.40
N GLY A 350 -4.24 -26.19 46.52
CA GLY A 350 -3.07 -27.05 46.56
C GLY A 350 -1.75 -26.29 46.49
N THR A 351 -0.81 -26.81 45.70
CA THR A 351 0.56 -26.32 45.57
C THR A 351 0.77 -25.60 44.25
N LEU A 352 1.27 -24.36 44.29
CA LEU A 352 1.79 -23.67 43.11
C LEU A 352 3.22 -24.15 42.84
N ASP A 353 3.42 -24.89 41.75
CA ASP A 353 4.73 -25.29 41.23
C ASP A 353 4.89 -24.76 39.80
N ILE A 354 5.86 -23.86 39.61
CA ILE A 354 6.18 -23.26 38.30
C ILE A 354 7.19 -24.10 37.49
N GLY A 355 7.75 -25.16 38.08
CA GLY A 355 8.72 -26.02 37.44
C GLY A 355 10.09 -25.36 37.23
N SER A 356 11.10 -26.17 36.86
CA SER A 356 12.47 -25.69 36.61
C SER A 356 12.70 -25.14 35.20
N SER A 357 11.75 -25.34 34.29
CA SER A 357 11.83 -24.94 32.87
C SER A 357 10.54 -24.25 32.46
N PHE A 358 10.29 -23.07 33.04
CA PHE A 358 9.18 -22.19 32.69
C PHE A 358 9.57 -21.26 31.53
N SER A 359 8.56 -20.66 30.89
CA SER A 359 8.71 -19.71 29.79
C SER A 359 9.67 -18.58 30.14
N SER A 360 10.63 -18.29 29.26
CA SER A 360 11.51 -17.14 29.39
C SER A 360 10.79 -15.80 29.22
N GLN A 361 9.56 -15.81 28.71
CA GLN A 361 8.73 -14.61 28.52
C GLN A 361 7.78 -14.36 29.70
N LEU A 362 7.69 -15.30 30.66
CA LEU A 362 6.77 -15.20 31.79
C LEU A 362 7.12 -13.98 32.63
N GLN A 363 6.11 -13.17 32.92
CA GLN A 363 6.27 -11.89 33.63
C GLN A 363 5.39 -11.81 34.86
N ARG A 364 4.17 -12.33 34.79
CA ARG A 364 3.23 -12.19 35.89
C ARG A 364 2.38 -13.42 36.11
N ILE A 365 2.29 -13.84 37.36
CA ILE A 365 1.34 -14.83 37.87
C ILE A 365 0.54 -14.15 38.97
N ASP A 366 -0.73 -13.88 38.71
CA ASP A 366 -1.66 -13.26 39.66
C ASP A 366 -2.73 -14.26 40.09
N LEU A 367 -2.61 -14.78 41.32
CA LEU A 367 -3.55 -15.73 41.92
C LEU A 367 -4.18 -15.16 43.19
N GLN A 368 -4.35 -13.84 43.29
CA GLN A 368 -4.93 -13.21 44.48
C GLN A 368 -6.27 -13.83 44.87
N ASN A 369 -6.56 -13.90 46.17
CA ASN A 369 -7.82 -14.42 46.73
C ASN A 369 -8.22 -15.80 46.17
N ASN A 370 -7.33 -16.77 46.33
CA ASN A 370 -7.55 -18.19 46.01
C ASN A 370 -7.28 -19.04 47.27
N PHE A 371 -7.12 -20.37 47.13
CA PHE A 371 -6.84 -21.32 48.21
C PHE A 371 -5.45 -21.98 48.09
N VAL A 372 -4.45 -21.28 47.55
CA VAL A 372 -3.08 -21.78 47.45
C VAL A 372 -2.46 -21.89 48.84
N SER A 373 -2.03 -23.10 49.20
CA SER A 373 -1.53 -23.42 50.54
C SER A 373 -0.01 -23.57 50.60
N ILE A 374 0.61 -23.96 49.49
CA ILE A 374 2.04 -24.21 49.37
C ILE A 374 2.55 -23.58 48.06
N PHE A 375 3.72 -22.95 48.12
CA PHE A 375 4.49 -22.54 46.94
C PHE A 375 5.78 -23.37 46.92
N ALA A 376 5.99 -24.16 45.87
CA ALA A 376 7.15 -25.06 45.74
C ALA A 376 8.41 -24.26 45.36
N GLU A 377 8.89 -23.45 46.30
CA GLU A 377 10.05 -22.59 46.11
C GLU A 377 11.34 -23.44 46.10
N ARG A 378 11.99 -23.59 44.94
CA ARG A 378 13.32 -24.24 44.85
C ARG A 378 14.44 -23.19 44.98
N SER A 379 15.54 -23.53 45.64
CA SER A 379 16.71 -22.66 45.80
C SER A 379 17.23 -22.19 44.44
N GLY A 380 17.06 -20.89 44.15
CA GLY A 380 17.37 -20.26 42.85
C GLY A 380 16.31 -19.25 42.38
N TYR A 381 15.10 -19.26 42.95
CA TYR A 381 14.03 -18.29 42.58
C TYR A 381 14.15 -16.91 43.23
N ASN A 382 15.00 -16.76 44.26
CA ASN A 382 15.12 -15.51 45.00
C ASN A 382 16.12 -14.56 44.33
N ASN A 383 15.55 -13.49 43.77
CA ASN A 383 16.13 -12.26 43.26
C ASN A 383 16.56 -12.16 41.77
N ASP A 384 16.66 -13.25 41.00
CA ASP A 384 17.24 -13.20 39.63
C ASP A 384 16.26 -13.50 38.45
N ILE A 385 14.98 -13.79 38.69
CA ILE A 385 14.09 -14.35 37.64
C ILE A 385 13.13 -13.34 37.00
N GLY A 386 12.91 -12.15 37.58
CA GLY A 386 12.10 -11.10 36.96
C GLY A 386 10.60 -11.39 36.80
N VAL A 387 10.08 -12.54 37.26
CA VAL A 387 8.65 -12.89 37.25
C VAL A 387 7.95 -12.35 38.51
N GLN A 388 6.89 -11.57 38.33
CA GLN A 388 6.03 -11.04 39.39
C GLN A 388 4.97 -12.07 39.80
N ILE A 389 5.10 -12.63 41.00
CA ILE A 389 4.14 -13.57 41.59
C ILE A 389 3.32 -12.85 42.66
N ILE A 390 1.99 -12.93 42.59
CA ILE A 390 1.07 -12.26 43.53
C ILE A 390 0.09 -13.30 44.10
N LEU A 391 0.21 -13.60 45.40
CA LEU A 391 -0.60 -14.58 46.13
C LEU A 391 -1.40 -13.97 47.29
N VAL A 392 -1.54 -12.64 47.33
CA VAL A 392 -2.28 -11.94 48.39
C VAL A 392 -3.68 -12.53 48.57
N GLY A 393 -4.09 -12.76 49.82
CA GLY A 393 -5.39 -13.35 50.16
C GLY A 393 -5.46 -14.89 50.05
N ASN A 394 -4.34 -15.57 49.82
CA ASN A 394 -4.26 -17.04 49.87
C ASN A 394 -3.80 -17.55 51.24
N PRO A 395 -4.16 -18.79 51.66
CA PRO A 395 -3.73 -19.41 52.93
C PRO A 395 -2.23 -19.34 53.23
N ILE A 396 -1.38 -19.42 52.20
CA ILE A 396 0.08 -19.30 52.34
C ILE A 396 0.52 -17.97 52.98
N CYS A 397 -0.21 -16.87 52.73
CA CYS A 397 0.11 -15.55 53.27
C CYS A 397 -0.32 -15.34 54.73
N HIS A 398 -1.03 -16.30 55.32
CA HIS A 398 -1.47 -16.23 56.73
C HIS A 398 -0.47 -16.89 57.70
N GLN A 399 0.59 -17.54 57.20
CA GLN A 399 1.55 -18.31 58.01
C GLN A 399 2.59 -17.45 58.76
N GLY A 400 2.45 -16.13 58.78
CA GLY A 400 3.25 -15.23 59.64
C GLY A 400 4.67 -14.91 59.15
N ILE A 401 5.03 -15.28 57.91
CA ILE A 401 6.30 -14.91 57.26
C ILE A 401 5.99 -13.88 56.17
N GLU A 402 6.56 -12.68 56.25
CA GLU A 402 6.43 -11.64 55.22
C GLU A 402 7.22 -12.04 53.96
N GLN A 403 6.53 -12.65 53.01
CA GLN A 403 7.07 -13.03 51.71
C GLN A 403 6.72 -11.98 50.65
N THR A 404 7.61 -11.75 49.69
CA THR A 404 7.42 -10.73 48.64
C THR A 404 6.17 -10.98 47.80
N TYR A 405 5.84 -12.24 47.53
CA TYR A 405 4.62 -12.66 46.81
C TYR A 405 3.32 -12.45 47.59
N CYS A 406 3.39 -12.14 48.90
CA CYS A 406 2.24 -11.82 49.75
C CYS A 406 2.01 -10.30 49.90
N THR A 407 2.63 -9.50 49.04
CA THR A 407 2.41 -8.05 48.96
C THR A 407 1.92 -7.68 47.57
N ILE A 408 1.08 -6.64 47.47
CA ILE A 408 0.68 -6.10 46.17
C ILE A 408 1.79 -5.12 45.74
N PRO A 409 2.53 -5.42 44.66
CA PRO A 409 3.52 -4.49 44.15
C PRO A 409 2.82 -3.20 43.70
N PRO A 410 3.43 -2.02 43.91
CA PRO A 410 2.88 -0.77 43.40
C PRO A 410 2.66 -0.89 41.90
N LYS A 411 1.55 -0.31 41.38
CA LYS A 411 1.29 -0.27 39.94
C LYS A 411 2.48 0.39 39.25
N SER A 412 3.30 -0.41 38.57
CA SER A 412 4.31 0.06 37.64
C SER A 412 3.59 0.61 36.42
N ASN A 413 3.56 1.93 36.29
CA ASN A 413 3.23 2.55 35.01
C ASN A 413 4.46 2.38 34.14
N ALA A 414 4.35 1.63 33.05
CA ALA A 414 5.47 1.44 32.12
C ALA A 414 5.88 2.81 31.55
N THR A 415 7.06 3.29 31.94
CA THR A 415 7.62 4.57 31.49
C THR A 415 8.50 4.32 30.26
N TYR A 416 7.92 3.83 29.17
CA TYR A 416 8.64 3.84 27.90
C TYR A 416 8.58 5.24 27.30
N THR A 417 9.71 5.71 26.80
CA THR A 417 9.83 6.90 25.96
C THR A 417 10.98 6.64 25.01
N THR A 418 10.80 6.95 23.72
CA THR A 418 11.86 6.83 22.72
C THR A 418 13.15 7.51 23.21
N PRO A 419 14.28 6.79 23.28
CA PRO A 419 15.56 7.37 23.68
C PRO A 419 16.10 8.33 22.60
N SER A 420 16.88 9.32 23.03
CA SER A 420 17.57 10.26 22.11
C SER A 420 18.83 9.64 21.49
N ASP A 421 19.16 10.01 20.25
CA ASP A 421 20.28 9.46 19.45
C ASP A 421 21.68 9.95 19.87
N ASN A 422 21.99 9.97 21.17
CA ASN A 422 23.29 10.38 21.72
C ASN A 422 23.77 11.76 21.24
N CYS A 423 22.85 12.71 21.12
CA CYS A 423 23.09 14.08 20.69
C CYS A 423 23.12 15.07 21.87
N THR A 424 23.76 16.22 21.70
CA THR A 424 23.88 17.23 22.76
C THR A 424 22.56 18.01 22.89
N GLN A 425 21.81 17.76 23.96
CA GLN A 425 20.55 18.44 24.21
C GLN A 425 20.79 19.94 24.43
N THR A 426 20.28 20.76 23.52
CA THR A 426 20.17 22.21 23.71
C THR A 426 18.78 22.50 24.27
N PRO A 427 18.63 23.34 25.31
CA PRO A 427 17.31 23.65 25.85
C PRO A 427 16.47 24.35 24.77
N CYS A 428 15.34 23.76 24.43
CA CYS A 428 14.39 24.33 23.48
C CYS A 428 13.68 25.56 24.05
N SER A 429 13.09 26.37 23.18
CA SER A 429 12.21 27.47 23.60
C SER A 429 10.96 26.92 24.33
N SER A 430 10.20 27.79 25.02
CA SER A 430 9.15 27.37 25.97
C SER A 430 8.03 26.48 25.40
N GLU A 431 7.87 26.43 24.07
CA GLU A 431 6.81 25.66 23.38
C GLU A 431 7.36 24.59 22.42
N GLN A 432 8.67 24.56 22.18
CA GLN A 432 9.31 23.58 21.31
C GLN A 432 9.74 22.34 22.09
N ILE A 433 9.64 21.18 21.45
CA ILE A 433 10.02 19.88 22.02
C ILE A 433 11.26 19.36 21.26
N SER A 434 12.21 18.80 22.00
CA SER A 434 13.39 18.15 21.41
C SER A 434 12.99 16.83 20.77
N SER A 435 13.28 16.66 19.48
CA SER A 435 13.15 15.39 18.77
C SER A 435 14.16 14.34 19.29
N PRO A 436 13.98 13.04 18.96
CA PRO A 436 14.99 12.01 19.19
C PRO A 436 16.36 12.34 18.56
N THR A 437 16.37 13.13 17.49
CA THR A 437 17.57 13.63 16.78
C THR A 437 18.12 14.94 17.39
N CYS A 438 17.64 15.36 18.56
CA CYS A 438 17.96 16.61 19.27
C CYS A 438 17.73 17.90 18.48
N GLN A 439 16.72 17.93 17.62
CA GLN A 439 16.25 19.15 16.97
C GLN A 439 15.01 19.67 17.69
N CYS A 440 15.01 20.96 18.04
CA CYS A 440 13.83 21.60 18.63
C CYS A 440 12.80 21.89 17.54
N ALA A 441 11.60 21.33 17.68
CA ALA A 441 10.51 21.52 16.73
C ALA A 441 9.14 21.44 17.44
N TYR A 442 8.08 21.76 16.71
CA TYR A 442 6.68 21.64 17.11
C TYR A 442 6.10 20.34 16.52
N PRO A 443 6.07 19.24 17.29
CA PRO A 443 5.65 17.95 16.78
C PRO A 443 4.15 17.90 16.55
N TYR A 444 3.75 17.16 15.51
CA TYR A 444 2.37 16.72 15.37
C TYR A 444 2.12 15.59 16.37
N SER A 445 1.27 15.85 17.37
CA SER A 445 1.07 14.98 18.51
C SER A 445 -0.31 14.34 18.48
N GLY A 446 -0.45 13.20 19.14
CA GLY A 446 -1.74 12.57 19.40
C GLY A 446 -1.59 11.21 20.05
N THR A 447 -2.70 10.49 20.20
CA THR A 447 -2.74 9.19 20.87
C THR A 447 -3.11 8.08 19.89
N LEU A 448 -2.29 7.04 19.85
CA LEU A 448 -2.59 5.77 19.19
C LEU A 448 -3.37 4.87 20.15
N TYR A 449 -4.52 4.37 19.70
CA TYR A 449 -5.38 3.46 20.43
C TYR A 449 -5.36 2.09 19.76
N PHE A 450 -4.83 1.09 20.44
CA PHE A 450 -4.82 -0.30 20.00
C PHE A 450 -5.96 -1.06 20.66
N ARG A 451 -6.92 -1.52 19.85
CA ARG A 451 -8.13 -2.21 20.32
C ARG A 451 -7.91 -3.69 20.59
N ALA A 452 -6.75 -4.22 20.25
CA ALA A 452 -6.36 -5.62 20.41
C ALA A 452 -4.85 -5.67 20.65
N LEU A 453 -4.40 -6.54 21.54
CA LEU A 453 -3.02 -6.66 22.00
C LEU A 453 -2.67 -8.12 22.16
N SER A 454 -1.81 -8.61 21.28
CA SER A 454 -1.30 -9.98 21.35
C SER A 454 -0.17 -10.15 22.37
N PHE A 455 0.41 -9.04 22.85
CA PHE A 455 1.46 -9.01 23.86
C PHE A 455 0.98 -8.33 25.14
N SER A 456 1.56 -8.77 26.25
CA SER A 456 1.20 -8.29 27.58
C SER A 456 2.26 -7.40 28.22
N ASN A 457 3.51 -7.47 27.75
CA ASN A 457 4.61 -6.68 28.28
C ASN A 457 4.65 -5.26 27.72
N ILE A 458 3.82 -4.38 28.27
CA ILE A 458 3.86 -2.95 27.90
C ILE A 458 5.12 -2.23 28.41
N GLY A 459 5.99 -2.90 29.17
CA GLY A 459 7.29 -2.38 29.59
C GLY A 459 8.45 -2.78 28.66
N ASN A 460 8.23 -3.63 27.67
CA ASN A 460 9.27 -4.06 26.75
C ASN A 460 9.55 -2.98 25.69
N ALA A 461 10.65 -2.26 25.87
CA ALA A 461 11.10 -1.20 24.97
C ALA A 461 11.24 -1.65 23.51
N THR A 462 11.71 -2.88 23.27
CA THR A 462 11.99 -3.39 21.92
C THR A 462 10.73 -3.46 21.05
N ILE A 463 9.56 -3.69 21.64
CA ILE A 463 8.28 -3.77 20.90
C ILE A 463 7.94 -2.38 20.35
N PHE A 464 8.11 -1.33 21.16
CA PHE A 464 7.85 0.05 20.75
C PHE A 464 8.93 0.61 19.82
N GLU A 465 10.18 0.21 19.99
CA GLU A 465 11.26 0.52 19.04
C GLU A 465 10.95 -0.06 17.65
N SER A 466 10.44 -1.29 17.58
CA SER A 466 9.99 -1.89 16.30
C SER A 466 8.84 -1.09 15.69
N LEU A 467 7.85 -0.68 16.49
CA LEU A 467 6.73 0.14 16.01
C LEU A 467 7.21 1.52 15.50
N GLN A 468 8.15 2.15 16.20
CA GLN A 468 8.79 3.40 15.79
C GLN A 468 9.48 3.26 14.43
N GLN A 469 10.21 2.17 14.21
CA GLN A 469 10.85 1.88 12.93
C GLN A 469 9.83 1.66 11.80
N GLU A 470 8.73 0.96 12.07
CA GLU A 470 7.64 0.76 11.10
C GLU A 470 6.96 2.07 10.70
N LEU A 471 6.72 2.97 11.67
CA LEU A 471 6.20 4.32 11.43
C LEU A 471 7.15 5.13 10.54
N MET A 472 8.44 5.20 10.90
CA MET A 472 9.44 5.93 10.12
C MET A 472 9.63 5.36 8.72
N LYS A 473 9.64 4.04 8.57
CA LYS A 473 9.71 3.35 7.29
C LYS A 473 8.52 3.74 6.41
N THR A 474 7.32 3.80 6.99
CA THR A 474 6.10 4.19 6.28
C THR A 474 6.18 5.64 5.82
N PHE A 475 6.48 6.58 6.71
CA PHE A 475 6.60 8.00 6.36
C PHE A 475 7.67 8.26 5.29
N THR A 476 8.80 7.56 5.36
CA THR A 476 9.87 7.64 4.35
C THR A 476 9.43 7.07 3.00
N THR A 477 8.73 5.93 2.99
CA THR A 477 8.25 5.27 1.76
C THR A 477 7.28 6.15 0.98
N TYR A 478 6.42 6.89 1.69
CA TYR A 478 5.46 7.83 1.12
C TYR A 478 5.98 9.27 1.02
N GLN A 479 7.29 9.48 1.16
CA GLN A 479 7.96 10.78 1.00
C GLN A 479 7.37 11.91 1.87
N GLN A 480 6.91 11.57 3.08
CA GLN A 480 6.36 12.54 4.02
C GLN A 480 7.50 13.40 4.62
N PRO A 481 7.24 14.68 4.95
CA PRO A 481 8.26 15.61 5.46
C PRO A 481 8.56 15.36 6.95
N VAL A 482 8.88 14.12 7.33
CA VAL A 482 9.10 13.68 8.71
C VAL A 482 10.58 13.37 8.92
N ASP A 483 11.18 13.93 9.96
CA ASP A 483 12.57 13.65 10.38
C ASP A 483 12.65 12.42 11.30
N SER A 484 11.81 12.43 12.34
CA SER A 484 11.82 11.43 13.40
C SER A 484 10.43 11.31 14.05
N VAL A 485 10.20 10.21 14.76
CA VAL A 485 9.00 10.01 15.58
C VAL A 485 9.40 9.56 16.97
N SER A 486 8.62 9.96 17.97
CA SER A 486 8.78 9.56 19.36
C SER A 486 7.50 8.90 19.86
N LEU A 487 7.66 7.76 20.53
CA LEU A 487 6.59 7.01 21.17
C LEU A 487 6.80 7.07 22.69
N SER A 488 5.74 7.33 23.45
CA SER A 488 5.85 7.42 24.91
C SER A 488 4.57 7.05 25.64
N ASN A 489 4.71 6.79 26.95
CA ASN A 489 3.62 6.57 27.91
C ASN A 489 2.64 5.45 27.51
N PRO A 490 3.12 4.21 27.25
CA PRO A 490 2.22 3.09 27.03
C PRO A 490 1.36 2.83 28.27
N MET A 491 0.04 2.90 28.12
CA MET A 491 -0.91 2.64 29.20
C MET A 491 -2.16 1.91 28.72
N LYS A 492 -2.81 1.14 29.59
CA LYS A 492 -4.12 0.55 29.29
C LYS A 492 -5.24 1.42 29.86
N ASN A 493 -6.24 1.76 29.05
CA ASN A 493 -7.43 2.48 29.53
C ASN A 493 -8.42 1.55 30.25
N SER A 494 -9.55 2.09 30.72
CA SER A 494 -10.64 1.32 31.36
C SER A 494 -11.17 0.18 30.49
N ASN A 495 -11.09 0.35 29.18
CA ASN A 495 -11.61 -0.58 28.18
C ASN A 495 -10.53 -1.61 27.77
N ASN A 496 -9.38 -1.63 28.46
CA ASN A 496 -8.21 -2.46 28.16
C ASN A 496 -7.59 -2.22 26.76
N TYR A 497 -7.83 -1.06 26.16
CA TYR A 497 -7.10 -0.63 24.95
C TYR A 497 -5.72 -0.11 25.37
N LEU A 498 -4.68 -0.40 24.59
CA LEU A 498 -3.37 0.22 24.79
C LEU A 498 -3.38 1.60 24.13
N LEU A 499 -3.05 2.60 24.92
CA LEU A 499 -2.83 3.98 24.51
C LEU A 499 -1.33 4.22 24.47
N LEU A 500 -0.88 4.83 23.39
CA LEU A 500 0.51 5.21 23.20
C LEU A 500 0.56 6.63 22.63
N SER A 501 1.30 7.52 23.28
CA SER A 501 1.49 8.88 22.78
C SER A 501 2.45 8.87 21.59
N LEU A 502 2.04 9.45 20.47
CA LEU A 502 2.84 9.60 19.26
C LEU A 502 3.16 11.07 19.04
N GLN A 503 4.44 11.37 18.81
CA GLN A 503 4.91 12.68 18.36
C GLN A 503 5.67 12.51 17.05
N VAL A 504 5.25 13.21 16.01
CA VAL A 504 5.89 13.20 14.69
C VAL A 504 6.62 14.53 14.50
N PHE A 505 7.91 14.49 14.17
CA PHE A 505 8.76 15.67 14.04
C PHE A 505 9.03 16.02 12.56
N PRO A 506 8.95 17.31 12.18
CA PRO A 506 9.13 17.74 10.80
C PRO A 506 10.57 17.66 10.30
N SER A 507 10.76 17.44 9.00
CA SER A 507 12.07 17.42 8.33
C SER A 507 12.43 18.77 7.72
N GLY A 508 13.61 19.30 8.08
CA GLY A 508 14.20 20.51 7.49
C GLY A 508 13.53 21.83 7.89
N GLN A 509 12.52 21.79 8.76
CA GLN A 509 11.83 22.93 9.36
C GLN A 509 11.49 22.59 10.82
N ASP A 510 11.08 23.59 11.62
CA ASP A 510 10.67 23.39 13.01
C ASP A 510 9.15 23.17 13.17
N HIS A 511 8.36 23.22 12.09
CA HIS A 511 6.92 22.95 12.09
C HIS A 511 6.47 22.36 10.74
N PHE A 512 5.28 21.75 10.70
CA PHE A 512 4.68 21.26 9.46
C PHE A 512 3.92 22.36 8.72
N ASN A 513 3.96 22.30 7.40
CA ASN A 513 2.98 23.02 6.58
C ASN A 513 1.64 22.26 6.56
N ARG A 514 0.56 22.94 6.16
CA ARG A 514 -0.81 22.37 6.17
C ARG A 514 -0.93 21.12 5.29
N THR A 515 -0.30 21.12 4.13
CA THR A 515 -0.34 19.96 3.20
C THR A 515 0.34 18.74 3.81
N GLY A 516 1.54 18.89 4.36
CA GLY A 516 2.29 17.79 4.98
C GLY A 516 1.57 17.26 6.23
N LEU A 517 1.03 18.15 7.06
CA LEU A 517 0.25 17.74 8.24
C LEU A 517 -1.00 16.94 7.85
N SER A 518 -1.80 17.45 6.90
CA SER A 518 -3.02 16.76 6.43
C SER A 518 -2.70 15.42 5.78
N GLN A 519 -1.59 15.29 5.04
CA GLN A 519 -1.16 14.01 4.46
C GLN A 519 -0.76 12.98 5.53
N ILE A 520 -0.05 13.40 6.58
CA ILE A 520 0.28 12.53 7.72
C ILE A 520 -1.00 12.13 8.46
N GLY A 521 -1.92 13.07 8.71
CA GLY A 521 -3.22 12.81 9.31
C GLY A 521 -4.03 11.78 8.49
N PHE A 522 -4.16 12.01 7.18
CA PHE A 522 -4.86 11.10 6.25
C PHE A 522 -4.26 9.69 6.24
N MET A 523 -2.93 9.58 6.31
CA MET A 523 -2.24 8.28 6.34
C MET A 523 -2.60 7.46 7.57
N LEU A 524 -2.79 8.12 8.71
CA LEU A 524 -3.20 7.50 9.97
C LEU A 524 -4.71 7.23 10.02
N SER A 525 -5.56 8.14 9.51
CA SER A 525 -7.03 7.99 9.51
C SER A 525 -7.50 6.92 8.52
N ASN A 526 -6.91 6.87 7.32
CA ASN A 526 -7.27 5.93 6.25
C ASN A 526 -6.54 4.58 6.35
N GLN A 527 -5.89 4.29 7.49
CA GLN A 527 -5.22 3.00 7.75
C GLN A 527 -4.19 2.61 6.65
N THR A 528 -3.52 3.61 6.07
CA THR A 528 -2.42 3.40 5.11
C THR A 528 -1.19 2.87 5.84
N PHE A 529 -0.94 3.38 7.05
CA PHE A 529 -0.02 2.74 7.98
C PHE A 529 -0.62 1.44 8.51
N LYS A 530 0.03 0.31 8.25
CA LYS A 530 -0.38 -1.03 8.70
C LYS A 530 0.75 -1.63 9.52
N PRO A 531 0.75 -1.47 10.86
CA PRO A 531 1.80 -2.02 11.71
C PRO A 531 1.72 -3.55 11.75
N SER A 532 2.70 -4.17 12.40
CA SER A 532 2.71 -5.60 12.67
C SER A 532 1.36 -6.09 13.26
N PRO A 533 0.98 -7.38 13.08
CA PRO A 533 -0.29 -7.91 13.58
C PRO A 533 -0.58 -7.64 15.06
N GLU A 534 0.46 -7.47 15.86
CA GLU A 534 0.40 -7.23 17.31
C GLU A 534 -0.16 -5.86 17.69
N PHE A 535 -0.13 -4.93 16.74
CA PHE A 535 -0.58 -3.54 16.87
C PHE A 535 -1.82 -3.25 16.00
N ARG A 536 -2.60 -4.28 15.63
CA ARG A 536 -3.80 -4.11 14.81
C ARG A 536 -5.02 -4.78 15.46
N PRO A 537 -6.22 -4.18 15.34
CA PRO A 537 -6.50 -2.87 14.74
C PRO A 537 -6.16 -1.71 15.68
N PHE A 538 -5.81 -0.57 15.08
CA PHE A 538 -5.56 0.68 15.79
C PHE A 538 -6.35 1.83 15.18
N TYR A 539 -6.57 2.88 15.95
CA TYR A 539 -6.95 4.18 15.44
C TYR A 539 -6.09 5.26 16.10
N PHE A 540 -6.01 6.42 15.48
CA PHE A 540 -5.28 7.57 15.99
C PHE A 540 -6.28 8.67 16.33
N ILE A 541 -6.00 9.49 17.33
CA ILE A 541 -6.69 10.76 17.58
C ILE A 541 -5.61 11.80 17.74
N ALA A 542 -5.64 12.81 16.86
CA ALA A 542 -4.65 13.88 16.89
C ALA A 542 -4.98 14.94 17.95
N ASP A 543 -3.95 15.52 18.53
CA ASP A 543 -4.06 16.77 19.28
C ASP A 543 -4.18 17.95 18.29
N GLN A 544 -4.80 19.05 18.74
CA GLN A 544 -4.89 20.26 17.93
C GLN A 544 -3.50 20.83 17.60
N TYR A 545 -3.25 21.13 16.32
CA TYR A 545 -1.96 21.65 15.86
C TYR A 545 -2.02 23.16 15.63
N ALA A 546 -1.34 23.96 16.46
CA ALA A 546 -1.44 25.42 16.42
C ALA A 546 -0.34 26.13 15.61
N TYR A 547 0.73 25.43 15.22
CA TYR A 547 2.01 26.05 14.88
C TYR A 547 2.25 26.22 13.36
N PHE A 548 1.22 26.58 12.59
CA PHE A 548 1.40 26.85 11.16
C PHE A 548 2.17 28.17 10.92
N ALA A 549 3.03 28.20 9.89
CA ALA A 549 3.72 29.42 9.46
C ALA A 549 2.74 30.60 9.29
N GLY A 550 2.97 31.70 10.03
CA GLY A 550 2.15 32.91 9.99
C GLY A 550 1.13 33.05 11.14
N ALA A 551 0.84 32.00 11.92
CA ALA A 551 -0.13 32.07 13.02
C ALA A 551 0.41 32.80 14.29
N ILE A 552 1.73 32.98 14.41
CA ILE A 552 2.37 33.60 15.58
C ILE A 552 2.19 35.13 15.60
N GLU A 553 1.84 35.77 14.49
CA GLU A 553 1.62 37.23 14.46
C GLU A 553 0.21 37.67 14.91
N ASP A 554 -0.79 36.76 14.87
CA ASP A 554 -2.19 37.12 15.13
C ASP A 554 -2.65 36.93 16.58
N SER A 555 -1.86 36.27 17.44
CA SER A 555 -2.21 36.09 18.86
C SER A 555 -1.98 37.32 19.75
N LYS A 556 -1.49 38.44 19.18
CA LYS A 556 -1.14 39.67 19.93
C LYS A 556 -1.85 40.95 19.48
N ARG A 557 -3.04 40.87 18.86
CA ARG A 557 -3.84 42.09 18.64
C ARG A 557 -5.28 41.93 19.12
N SER A 558 -5.45 42.15 20.42
CA SER A 558 -6.72 42.59 20.96
C SER A 558 -6.84 44.13 20.87
N SER A 559 -8.00 44.55 20.38
CA SER A 559 -8.76 45.76 20.69
C SER A 559 -8.14 47.16 20.54
N ASN A 560 -8.90 47.98 19.80
CA ASN A 560 -8.93 49.44 19.72
C ASN A 560 -7.88 50.11 18.84
N THR A 561 -8.32 50.60 17.68
CA THR A 561 -8.69 52.02 17.54
C THR A 561 -9.21 52.26 16.12
N VAL A 562 -10.49 52.61 16.03
CA VAL A 562 -11.10 53.20 14.85
C VAL A 562 -10.89 54.73 14.92
N VAL A 563 -10.61 55.31 13.75
CA VAL A 563 -10.67 56.73 13.35
C VAL A 563 -9.40 57.61 13.52
N ILE A 564 -9.19 58.41 12.47
CA ILE A 564 -8.37 59.64 12.28
C ILE A 564 -6.88 59.34 12.00
N ILE A 565 -6.27 59.54 10.81
CA ILE A 565 -6.22 60.72 9.95
C ILE A 565 -5.89 60.28 8.50
N GLY A 566 -6.85 60.44 7.58
CA GLY A 566 -6.60 60.43 6.14
C GLY A 566 -6.21 61.82 5.65
N ALA A 567 -5.21 61.88 4.75
CA ALA A 567 -5.10 62.83 3.61
C ALA A 567 -3.65 63.13 3.15
N ALA A 568 -2.59 62.71 3.88
CA ALA A 568 -1.20 62.97 3.46
C ALA A 568 -0.41 61.73 2.99
N ALA A 569 -0.90 60.52 3.27
CA ALA A 569 -0.17 59.27 3.02
C ALA A 569 -0.25 58.74 1.56
N GLY A 570 -1.19 59.23 0.76
CA GLY A 570 -1.46 58.68 -0.58
C GLY A 570 -0.33 58.87 -1.59
N GLY A 571 0.42 59.98 -1.49
CA GLY A 571 1.53 60.26 -2.41
C GLY A 571 2.80 59.46 -2.10
N PHE A 572 3.07 59.21 -0.81
CA PHE A 572 4.28 58.49 -0.37
C PHE A 572 4.17 56.99 -0.62
N ILE A 573 2.96 56.42 -0.46
CA ILE A 573 2.67 55.01 -0.74
C ILE A 573 2.80 54.70 -2.23
N LEU A 574 2.36 55.60 -3.13
CA LEU A 574 2.49 55.39 -4.57
C LEU A 574 3.97 55.40 -5.04
N PHE A 575 4.79 56.27 -4.44
CA PHE A 575 6.23 56.31 -4.74
C PHE A 575 6.98 55.09 -4.20
N LEU A 576 6.64 54.63 -2.99
CA LEU A 576 7.18 53.39 -2.42
C LEU A 576 6.74 52.15 -3.21
N LEU A 577 5.50 52.09 -3.69
CA LEU A 577 5.00 50.99 -4.51
C LEU A 577 5.69 50.94 -5.88
N LEU A 578 6.00 52.09 -6.49
CA LEU A 578 6.77 52.13 -7.75
C LEU A 578 8.24 51.73 -7.56
N LEU A 579 8.87 52.11 -6.44
CA LEU A 579 10.22 51.67 -6.08
C LEU A 579 10.28 50.17 -5.78
N VAL A 580 9.29 49.64 -5.06
CA VAL A 580 9.17 48.20 -4.78
C VAL A 580 8.86 47.43 -6.06
N ALA A 581 8.01 47.94 -6.96
CA ALA A 581 7.75 47.32 -8.25
C ALA A 581 9.00 47.31 -9.16
N GLY A 582 9.82 48.37 -9.14
CA GLY A 582 11.10 48.41 -9.84
C GLY A 582 12.12 47.41 -9.29
N VAL A 583 12.27 47.33 -7.96
CA VAL A 583 13.14 46.35 -7.29
C VAL A 583 12.61 44.92 -7.48
N TYR A 584 11.29 44.74 -7.48
CA TYR A 584 10.62 43.48 -7.73
C TYR A 584 10.80 43.02 -9.17
N ALA A 585 10.66 43.89 -10.18
CA ALA A 585 10.91 43.57 -11.58
C ALA A 585 12.39 43.17 -11.80
N ILE A 586 13.33 43.84 -11.13
CA ILE A 586 14.77 43.50 -11.20
C ILE A 586 15.05 42.17 -10.47
N ARG A 587 14.42 41.92 -9.30
CA ARG A 587 14.55 40.65 -8.56
C ARG A 587 13.87 39.48 -9.25
N GLN A 588 12.74 39.71 -9.93
CA GLN A 588 12.00 38.70 -10.68
C GLN A 588 12.75 38.33 -11.96
N LYS A 589 13.39 39.30 -12.62
CA LYS A 589 14.33 39.03 -13.73
C LYS A 589 15.54 38.21 -13.27
N LYS A 590 16.11 38.51 -12.10
CA LYS A 590 17.20 37.71 -11.49
C LYS A 590 16.75 36.34 -10.98
N ARG A 591 15.52 36.19 -10.46
CA ARG A 591 14.94 34.91 -10.00
C ARG A 591 14.53 34.02 -11.17
N ALA A 592 14.03 34.57 -12.29
CA ALA A 592 13.73 33.81 -13.51
C ALA A 592 14.99 33.19 -14.12
N GLU A 593 16.13 33.88 -14.03
CA GLU A 593 17.44 33.36 -14.47
C GLU A 593 18.06 32.35 -13.49
N THR A 594 17.60 32.29 -12.22
CA THR A 594 18.13 31.39 -11.18
C THR A 594 17.24 30.15 -10.95
N ALA A 595 15.93 30.24 -11.18
CA ALA A 595 14.97 29.15 -11.00
C ALA A 595 15.03 28.09 -12.11
N THR A 596 15.48 28.45 -13.31
CA THR A 596 15.73 27.50 -14.41
C THR A 596 16.93 26.57 -14.16
N LYS A 597 17.75 26.83 -13.13
CA LYS A 597 18.94 26.02 -12.81
C LYS A 597 18.80 25.05 -11.63
N LYS A 598 17.69 25.05 -10.89
CA LYS A 598 17.60 24.34 -9.58
C LYS A 598 16.57 23.21 -9.49
N SER A 599 15.78 22.95 -10.53
CA SER A 599 14.80 21.85 -10.61
C SER A 599 14.95 21.06 -11.91
N ASP A 600 16.17 20.70 -12.27
CA ASP A 600 16.46 19.85 -13.42
C ASP A 600 16.93 18.46 -12.93
N PRO A 601 16.17 17.37 -13.17
CA PRO A 601 16.59 16.00 -12.87
C PRO A 601 17.92 15.60 -13.53
N PHE A 602 18.40 16.43 -14.49
CA PHE A 602 19.61 16.27 -15.27
C PHE A 602 20.72 17.28 -14.91
N ALA A 603 20.60 18.03 -13.81
CA ALA A 603 21.58 19.05 -13.39
C ALA A 603 23.03 18.52 -13.25
N LEU A 604 23.20 17.21 -13.03
CA LEU A 604 24.50 16.52 -13.01
C LEU A 604 25.10 16.26 -14.41
N TRP A 605 24.27 16.09 -15.45
CA TRP A 605 24.74 15.89 -16.83
C TRP A 605 25.11 17.22 -17.51
N VAL A 606 24.36 18.30 -17.21
CA VAL A 606 24.62 19.65 -17.75
C VAL A 606 25.93 20.26 -17.20
N LYS A 607 26.34 19.93 -15.96
CA LYS A 607 27.61 20.39 -15.38
C LYS A 607 28.86 19.88 -16.12
N ASN A 608 28.77 18.76 -16.84
CA ASN A 608 29.90 18.14 -17.55
C ASN A 608 29.99 18.50 -19.04
N ALA A 609 29.02 19.26 -19.58
CA ALA A 609 29.03 19.68 -20.98
C ALA A 609 30.10 20.74 -21.31
N ASN A 610 30.52 21.53 -20.30
CA ASN A 610 31.55 22.58 -20.47
C ASN A 610 32.99 22.08 -20.31
N SER A 611 33.19 20.79 -20.07
CA SER A 611 34.52 20.18 -19.92
C SER A 611 34.66 18.94 -20.80
N GLY A 612 34.15 18.96 -22.05
CA GLY A 612 34.50 17.97 -23.09
C GLY A 612 34.36 16.48 -22.70
N ALA A 613 33.57 16.15 -21.68
CA ALA A 613 33.46 14.80 -21.14
C ALA A 613 32.04 14.58 -20.60
N VAL A 614 31.11 14.38 -21.54
CA VAL A 614 29.87 13.62 -21.28
C VAL A 614 30.27 12.31 -20.59
N PRO A 615 29.49 11.76 -19.62
CA PRO A 615 29.81 10.46 -19.05
C PRO A 615 29.96 9.47 -20.19
N LYS A 616 31.14 8.86 -20.34
CA LYS A 616 31.34 7.75 -21.27
C LYS A 616 30.55 6.54 -20.75
N LEU A 617 29.22 6.59 -20.90
CA LEU A 617 28.37 5.40 -20.89
C LEU A 617 28.89 4.56 -22.07
N ARG A 618 29.60 3.46 -21.78
CA ARG A 618 30.09 2.55 -22.82
C ARG A 618 28.89 1.96 -23.56
N GLY A 619 28.50 2.54 -24.69
CA GLY A 619 27.53 1.93 -25.62
C GLY A 619 26.60 2.88 -26.40
N ALA A 620 26.12 3.97 -25.80
CA ALA A 620 25.06 4.82 -26.39
C ALA A 620 25.58 6.19 -26.87
N THR A 621 25.23 6.57 -28.10
CA THR A 621 25.64 7.86 -28.71
C THR A 621 24.64 8.98 -28.42
N SER A 622 25.12 10.20 -28.14
CA SER A 622 24.25 11.37 -27.96
C SER A 622 23.99 12.05 -29.30
N PHE A 623 22.72 12.20 -29.70
CA PHE A 623 22.31 12.85 -30.95
C PHE A 623 21.76 14.25 -30.70
N SER A 624 21.98 15.16 -31.65
CA SER A 624 21.36 16.50 -31.63
C SER A 624 19.90 16.45 -32.13
N PHE A 625 19.06 17.39 -31.68
CA PHE A 625 17.68 17.48 -32.19
C PHE A 625 17.64 17.71 -33.71
N THR A 626 18.57 18.51 -34.24
CA THR A 626 18.69 18.79 -35.68
C THR A 626 19.03 17.54 -36.49
N GLU A 627 19.84 16.65 -35.96
CA GLU A 627 20.22 15.40 -36.62
C GLU A 627 19.05 14.40 -36.65
N ILE A 628 18.32 14.26 -35.54
CA ILE A 628 17.11 13.42 -35.48
C ILE A 628 15.96 13.98 -36.34
N LYS A 629 15.81 15.30 -36.36
CA LYS A 629 14.79 15.95 -37.19
C LYS A 629 15.06 15.75 -38.69
N LYS A 630 16.33 15.67 -39.09
CA LYS A 630 16.73 15.35 -40.47
C LYS A 630 16.55 13.86 -40.79
N SER A 631 16.86 12.97 -39.85
CA SER A 631 16.74 11.51 -40.05
C SER A 631 15.30 11.01 -40.13
N THR A 632 14.33 11.76 -39.60
CA THR A 632 12.89 11.43 -39.58
C THR A 632 12.06 12.19 -40.61
N VAL A 633 12.68 12.98 -41.49
CA VAL A 633 11.99 13.89 -42.43
C VAL A 633 10.98 14.78 -41.67
N HIS A 634 11.47 15.55 -40.70
CA HIS A 634 10.67 16.45 -39.87
C HIS A 634 9.52 15.77 -39.09
N PHE A 635 9.69 14.51 -38.69
CA PHE A 635 8.64 13.73 -38.00
C PHE A 635 7.33 13.62 -38.81
N SER A 636 7.44 13.40 -40.12
CA SER A 636 6.30 13.14 -40.99
C SER A 636 5.42 12.00 -40.47
N GLU A 637 4.09 12.13 -40.56
CA GLU A 637 3.13 11.09 -40.19
C GLU A 637 3.35 9.78 -40.97
N SER A 638 3.92 9.86 -42.18
CA SER A 638 4.31 8.70 -43.00
C SER A 638 5.40 7.82 -42.38
N ASN A 639 6.12 8.32 -41.38
CA ASN A 639 7.21 7.61 -40.70
C ASN A 639 6.81 7.07 -39.32
N VAL A 640 5.56 7.24 -38.90
CA VAL A 640 5.06 6.71 -37.62
C VAL A 640 4.90 5.19 -37.73
N ILE A 641 5.61 4.46 -36.88
CA ILE A 641 5.61 2.98 -36.84
C ILE A 641 4.88 2.42 -35.61
N GLY A 642 4.49 3.27 -34.67
CA GLY A 642 3.68 2.88 -33.51
C GLY A 642 3.35 4.06 -32.61
N SER A 643 2.33 3.89 -31.76
CA SER A 643 2.01 4.81 -30.66
C SER A 643 2.13 4.05 -29.34
N GLY A 644 2.92 4.59 -28.42
CA GLY A 644 3.22 4.01 -27.11
C GLY A 644 2.23 4.48 -26.03
N GLY A 645 1.95 3.60 -25.08
CA GLY A 645 1.06 3.85 -23.95
C GLY A 645 1.77 4.55 -22.79
N TYR A 646 2.19 5.80 -23.00
CA TYR A 646 2.50 6.71 -21.89
C TYR A 646 1.46 7.82 -21.90
N GLY A 647 0.28 7.51 -21.34
CA GLY A 647 -0.88 8.39 -21.31
C GLY A 647 -2.21 7.62 -21.39
N LYS A 648 -3.18 8.03 -20.56
CA LYS A 648 -4.56 7.53 -20.44
C LYS A 648 -5.12 6.89 -21.72
N VAL A 649 -5.46 5.60 -21.66
CA VAL A 649 -6.30 4.93 -22.66
C VAL A 649 -7.72 5.49 -22.51
N ARG A 650 -8.11 6.44 -23.37
CA ARG A 650 -9.53 6.80 -23.55
C ARG A 650 -10.24 5.64 -24.25
N SER A 651 -11.31 5.13 -23.62
CA SER A 651 -12.19 4.14 -24.22
C SER A 651 -12.77 4.66 -25.54
N LEU A 652 -12.69 3.83 -26.58
CA LEU A 652 -13.23 4.06 -27.92
C LEU A 652 -14.77 3.94 -27.92
N SER A 653 -15.47 4.90 -27.31
CA SER A 653 -16.92 5.02 -27.46
C SER A 653 -17.42 6.39 -27.93
N HIS A 654 -16.54 7.38 -28.14
CA HIS A 654 -16.93 8.67 -28.71
C HIS A 654 -15.90 9.14 -29.75
N MET A 655 -16.12 8.79 -31.02
CA MET A 655 -15.58 9.56 -32.15
C MET A 655 -16.65 9.64 -33.24
N VAL A 656 -17.54 10.62 -33.10
CA VAL A 656 -18.23 11.21 -34.25
C VAL A 656 -17.46 12.48 -34.60
N GLN A 657 -16.90 12.47 -35.81
CA GLN A 657 -16.50 13.58 -36.67
C GLN A 657 -15.93 14.85 -36.01
N ALA A 658 -14.60 14.98 -36.06
CA ALA A 658 -13.95 16.29 -36.15
C ALA A 658 -12.80 16.23 -37.17
N SER A 659 -13.09 16.70 -38.37
CA SER A 659 -12.11 17.00 -39.42
C SER A 659 -11.50 18.39 -39.15
N GLY A 660 -10.22 18.43 -38.77
CA GLY A 660 -9.41 19.64 -38.66
C GLY A 660 -7.91 19.27 -38.63
N PRO A 661 -7.01 20.05 -39.29
CA PRO A 661 -5.61 19.67 -39.43
C PRO A 661 -4.79 20.22 -38.26
N ALA A 662 -4.49 19.36 -37.28
CA ALA A 662 -3.36 19.39 -36.34
C ALA A 662 -3.74 18.56 -35.10
N SER A 663 -3.89 17.24 -35.29
CA SER A 663 -4.01 16.31 -34.17
C SER A 663 -2.67 16.27 -33.43
N MET A 664 -2.68 16.73 -32.18
CA MET A 664 -1.53 16.68 -31.28
C MET A 664 -1.42 15.23 -30.77
N HIS A 665 -0.55 14.45 -31.40
CA HIS A 665 -0.48 12.99 -31.25
C HIS A 665 0.17 12.54 -29.94
N ALA A 666 -0.27 11.37 -29.50
CA ALA A 666 0.31 10.52 -28.45
C ALA A 666 1.82 10.28 -28.63
N CYS A 667 2.47 9.65 -27.64
CA CYS A 667 3.87 9.22 -27.73
C CYS A 667 4.08 8.35 -28.99
N CYS A 668 4.71 8.90 -30.05
CA CYS A 668 4.86 8.23 -31.35
C CYS A 668 6.30 7.73 -31.54
N VAL A 669 6.42 6.50 -32.03
CA VAL A 669 7.69 5.92 -32.48
C VAL A 669 7.81 6.17 -33.99
N HIS A 670 8.92 6.75 -34.42
CA HIS A 670 9.18 7.09 -35.81
C HIS A 670 10.30 6.21 -36.38
N ARG A 671 10.16 5.80 -37.63
CA ARG A 671 11.26 5.22 -38.41
C ARG A 671 12.18 6.34 -38.88
N GLY A 672 13.48 6.20 -38.65
CA GLY A 672 14.50 7.13 -39.11
C GLY A 672 15.68 6.45 -39.76
N THR A 673 16.42 7.19 -40.58
CA THR A 673 17.69 6.75 -41.18
C THR A 673 18.80 7.67 -40.72
N LEU A 674 19.78 7.14 -39.99
CA LEU A 674 20.95 7.89 -39.52
C LEU A 674 21.87 8.27 -40.68
N SER A 675 22.79 9.21 -40.44
CA SER A 675 23.75 9.73 -41.44
C SER A 675 24.69 8.66 -42.01
N ASN A 676 24.90 7.56 -41.27
CA ASN A 676 25.67 6.38 -41.68
C ASN A 676 24.85 5.35 -42.50
N GLY A 677 23.56 5.62 -42.78
CA GLY A 677 22.66 4.72 -43.49
C GLY A 677 21.93 3.68 -42.62
N GLN A 678 22.17 3.66 -41.30
CA GLN A 678 21.54 2.73 -40.38
C GLN A 678 20.06 3.09 -40.13
N LEU A 679 19.18 2.09 -40.20
CA LEU A 679 17.77 2.23 -39.85
C LEU A 679 17.58 2.15 -38.33
N VAL A 680 16.81 3.09 -37.79
CA VAL A 680 16.55 3.23 -36.36
C VAL A 680 15.07 3.48 -36.06
N ALA A 681 14.65 3.10 -34.85
CA ALA A 681 13.36 3.45 -34.28
C ALA A 681 13.54 4.55 -33.24
N ILE A 682 12.80 5.64 -33.37
CA ILE A 682 12.96 6.85 -32.55
C ILE A 682 11.68 7.08 -31.74
N LYS A 683 11.76 6.83 -30.43
CA LYS A 683 10.67 7.04 -29.47
C LYS A 683 10.76 8.46 -28.93
N ARG A 684 9.77 9.30 -29.20
CA ARG A 684 9.71 10.70 -28.74
C ARG A 684 8.73 10.81 -27.56
N ALA A 685 9.20 11.29 -26.41
CA ALA A 685 8.35 11.47 -25.23
C ALA A 685 7.40 12.65 -25.37
N GLN A 686 6.27 12.62 -24.66
CA GLN A 686 5.28 13.70 -24.67
C GLN A 686 5.77 14.91 -23.87
N LYS A 687 5.60 16.12 -24.43
CA LYS A 687 5.96 17.38 -23.78
C LYS A 687 5.03 17.64 -22.59
N GLY A 688 5.59 17.73 -21.37
CA GLY A 688 4.85 18.09 -20.16
C GLY A 688 4.43 16.93 -19.23
N SER A 689 4.73 15.66 -19.54
CA SER A 689 4.47 14.56 -18.61
C SER A 689 5.63 14.40 -17.61
N SER A 690 5.36 14.52 -16.30
CA SER A 690 6.35 14.27 -15.24
C SER A 690 6.74 12.79 -15.14
N GLN A 691 5.80 11.88 -15.44
CA GLN A 691 6.00 10.42 -15.44
C GLN A 691 7.01 9.96 -16.52
N GLY A 692 6.94 10.52 -17.72
CA GLY A 692 7.82 10.14 -18.84
C GLY A 692 9.30 10.50 -18.65
N ALA A 693 9.62 11.52 -17.84
CA ALA A 693 11.01 11.90 -17.58
C ALA A 693 11.76 10.87 -16.70
N VAL A 694 11.05 10.23 -15.77
CA VAL A 694 11.63 9.19 -14.89
C VAL A 694 11.86 7.90 -15.67
N GLU A 695 10.90 7.49 -16.50
CA GLU A 695 10.99 6.32 -17.37
C GLU A 695 12.08 6.49 -18.43
N PHE A 696 12.20 7.68 -19.02
CA PHE A 696 13.27 8.03 -19.96
C PHE A 696 14.66 7.87 -19.34
N LYS A 697 14.87 8.38 -18.11
CA LYS A 697 16.13 8.25 -17.39
C LYS A 697 16.46 6.79 -17.06
N ASN A 698 15.47 6.05 -16.56
CA ASN A 698 15.62 4.65 -16.18
C ASN A 698 15.99 3.77 -17.39
N GLU A 699 15.34 4.01 -18.53
CA GLU A 699 15.58 3.28 -19.76
C GLU A 699 17.00 3.52 -20.32
N ILE A 700 17.52 4.75 -20.25
CA ILE A 700 18.93 5.04 -20.61
C ILE A 700 19.91 4.35 -19.66
N GLU A 701 19.67 4.44 -18.34
CA GLU A 701 20.57 3.89 -17.33
C GLU A 701 20.65 2.36 -17.41
N LEU A 702 19.52 1.69 -17.60
CA LEU A 702 19.46 0.23 -17.70
C LEU A 702 19.98 -0.29 -19.05
N LEU A 703 19.49 0.25 -20.18
CA LEU A 703 19.90 -0.21 -21.51
C LEU A 703 21.37 0.07 -21.82
N SER A 704 21.99 1.06 -21.18
CA SER A 704 23.45 1.27 -21.28
C SER A 704 24.28 0.13 -20.66
N ARG A 705 23.69 -0.68 -19.78
CA ARG A 705 24.36 -1.78 -19.05
C ARG A 705 24.08 -3.15 -19.61
N VAL A 706 22.99 -3.33 -20.38
CA VAL A 706 22.56 -4.63 -20.90
C VAL A 706 22.81 -4.75 -22.39
N HIS A 707 23.45 -5.86 -22.80
CA HIS A 707 23.70 -6.16 -24.21
C HIS A 707 23.48 -7.66 -24.44
N HIS A 708 22.39 -8.00 -25.12
CA HIS A 708 22.04 -9.39 -25.37
C HIS A 708 21.29 -9.52 -26.71
N LYS A 709 21.48 -10.64 -27.42
CA LYS A 709 20.85 -10.89 -28.72
C LYS A 709 19.31 -10.89 -28.69
N ASN A 710 18.73 -11.15 -27.52
CA ASN A 710 17.28 -11.15 -27.28
C ASN A 710 16.79 -9.97 -26.42
N VAL A 711 17.58 -8.90 -26.32
CA VAL A 711 17.18 -7.62 -25.70
C VAL A 711 17.41 -6.51 -26.72
N VAL A 712 16.47 -5.56 -26.83
CA VAL A 712 16.59 -4.46 -27.80
C VAL A 712 17.76 -3.57 -27.43
N SER A 713 18.62 -3.27 -28.42
CA SER A 713 19.79 -2.42 -28.22
C SER A 713 19.45 -0.93 -28.35
N LEU A 714 19.92 -0.14 -27.38
CA LEU A 714 19.85 1.32 -27.42
C LEU A 714 21.04 1.86 -28.23
N VAL A 715 20.76 2.45 -29.39
CA VAL A 715 21.76 3.08 -30.27
C VAL A 715 22.19 4.44 -29.71
N GLY A 716 21.25 5.17 -29.12
CA GLY A 716 21.53 6.47 -28.53
C GLY A 716 20.32 7.19 -27.96
N PHE A 717 20.54 8.41 -27.52
CA PHE A 717 19.49 9.27 -26.96
C PHE A 717 19.70 10.71 -27.39
N CYS A 718 18.61 11.49 -27.35
CA CYS A 718 18.62 12.93 -27.56
C CYS A 718 17.94 13.60 -26.39
N PHE A 719 18.67 14.54 -25.80
CA PHE A 719 18.19 15.44 -24.75
C PHE A 719 18.65 16.85 -25.12
N ASP A 720 17.90 17.48 -26.02
CA ASP A 720 18.26 18.76 -26.64
C ASP A 720 16.99 19.61 -26.86
N GLN A 721 17.09 20.92 -26.62
CA GLN A 721 15.97 21.87 -26.75
C GLN A 721 14.67 21.52 -25.98
N GLY A 722 14.77 20.77 -24.88
CA GLY A 722 13.61 20.32 -24.10
C GLY A 722 12.84 19.14 -24.71
N GLU A 723 13.43 18.47 -25.70
CA GLU A 723 12.91 17.24 -26.31
C GLU A 723 13.66 16.02 -25.74
N GLN A 724 12.92 14.96 -25.44
CA GLN A 724 13.45 13.70 -24.90
C GLN A 724 13.15 12.58 -25.90
N MET A 725 14.20 11.99 -26.49
CA MET A 725 14.05 10.93 -27.50
C MET A 725 15.04 9.79 -27.29
N LEU A 726 14.56 8.56 -27.46
CA LEU A 726 15.36 7.33 -27.41
C LEU A 726 15.47 6.74 -28.81
N VAL A 727 16.68 6.33 -29.20
CA VAL A 727 17.00 5.78 -30.51
C VAL A 727 17.40 4.31 -30.35
N TYR A 728 16.58 3.42 -30.89
CA TYR A 728 16.80 1.97 -30.85
C TYR A 728 17.13 1.44 -32.25
N GLU A 729 17.62 0.20 -32.30
CA GLU A 729 17.64 -0.56 -33.54
C GLU A 729 16.22 -0.71 -34.12
N TYR A 730 16.10 -0.66 -35.45
CA TYR A 730 14.81 -0.81 -36.11
C TYR A 730 14.39 -2.28 -36.16
N MET A 731 13.21 -2.59 -35.61
CA MET A 731 12.63 -3.93 -35.60
C MET A 731 11.65 -4.08 -36.76
N ALA A 732 12.11 -4.70 -37.86
CA ALA A 732 11.39 -4.72 -39.13
C ALA A 732 10.00 -5.36 -39.10
N ASN A 733 9.79 -6.35 -38.22
CA ASN A 733 8.54 -7.09 -38.11
C ASN A 733 7.64 -6.61 -36.95
N GLY A 734 7.97 -5.48 -36.32
CA GLY A 734 7.12 -4.86 -35.30
C GLY A 734 6.96 -5.69 -34.02
N SER A 735 5.81 -5.58 -33.36
CA SER A 735 5.50 -6.29 -32.11
C SER A 735 4.95 -7.70 -32.35
N LEU A 736 5.15 -8.59 -31.38
CA LEU A 736 4.59 -9.95 -31.40
C LEU A 736 3.05 -9.92 -31.45
N LYS A 737 2.41 -8.97 -30.76
CA LYS A 737 0.94 -8.81 -30.81
C LYS A 737 0.43 -8.54 -32.23
N ASP A 738 1.12 -7.70 -33.00
CA ASP A 738 0.73 -7.38 -34.37
C ASP A 738 0.87 -8.60 -35.29
N SER A 739 1.85 -9.46 -35.02
CA SER A 739 2.03 -10.74 -35.72
C SER A 739 0.95 -11.77 -35.34
N LEU A 740 0.55 -11.85 -34.07
CA LEU A 740 -0.52 -12.75 -33.60
C LEU A 740 -1.91 -12.33 -34.10
N THR A 741 -2.16 -11.03 -34.24
CA THR A 741 -3.43 -10.51 -34.77
C THR A 741 -3.50 -10.52 -36.31
N GLY A 742 -2.42 -10.92 -36.99
CA GLY A 742 -2.37 -11.06 -38.44
C GLY A 742 -2.28 -9.74 -39.21
N LYS A 743 -2.04 -8.61 -38.53
CA LYS A 743 -1.97 -7.28 -39.17
C LYS A 743 -0.81 -7.13 -40.16
N ILE A 744 0.26 -7.89 -39.98
CA ILE A 744 1.51 -7.80 -40.77
C ILE A 744 1.50 -8.81 -41.94
N GLY A 745 0.44 -9.61 -42.10
CA GLY A 745 0.34 -10.63 -43.17
C GLY A 745 1.24 -11.87 -42.96
N ILE A 746 2.08 -11.87 -41.92
CA ILE A 746 2.90 -13.02 -41.51
C ILE A 746 2.07 -13.90 -40.57
N ARG A 747 1.84 -15.17 -40.95
CA ARG A 747 1.26 -16.17 -40.05
C ARG A 747 2.37 -16.91 -39.30
N LEU A 748 2.28 -16.91 -37.97
CA LEU A 748 3.21 -17.62 -37.10
C LEU A 748 2.77 -19.07 -36.93
N ASP A 749 3.47 -19.98 -37.60
CA ASP A 749 3.37 -21.43 -37.37
C ASP A 749 3.93 -21.82 -36.00
N TRP A 750 3.70 -23.07 -35.59
CA TRP A 750 4.09 -23.56 -34.27
C TRP A 750 5.61 -23.46 -34.02
N THR A 751 6.41 -23.83 -35.02
CA THR A 751 7.88 -23.74 -34.98
C THR A 751 8.38 -22.32 -34.73
N ARG A 752 7.82 -21.32 -35.41
CA ARG A 752 8.17 -19.91 -35.22
C ARG A 752 7.74 -19.42 -33.84
N ARG A 753 6.57 -19.84 -33.34
CA ARG A 753 6.11 -19.48 -31.98
C ARG A 753 7.04 -20.04 -30.90
N LEU A 754 7.51 -21.28 -31.04
CA LEU A 754 8.49 -21.88 -30.13
C LEU A 754 9.83 -21.11 -30.15
N ARG A 755 10.32 -20.72 -31.33
CA ARG A 755 11.54 -19.90 -31.46
C ARG A 755 11.38 -18.52 -30.82
N ILE A 756 10.22 -17.88 -30.99
CA ILE A 756 9.91 -16.59 -30.38
C ILE A 756 9.84 -16.73 -28.85
N ALA A 757 9.17 -17.78 -28.34
CA ALA A 757 9.10 -18.06 -26.91
C ALA A 757 10.50 -18.28 -26.32
N LEU A 758 11.35 -19.08 -26.99
CA LEU A 758 12.73 -19.32 -26.57
C LEU A 758 13.57 -18.04 -26.57
N GLY A 759 13.45 -17.21 -27.62
CA GLY A 759 14.14 -15.93 -27.72
C GLY A 759 13.74 -14.99 -26.59
N ALA A 760 12.44 -14.82 -26.35
CA ALA A 760 11.95 -14.00 -25.24
C ALA A 760 12.39 -14.55 -23.87
N ALA A 761 12.32 -15.86 -23.66
CA ALA A 761 12.77 -16.52 -22.42
C ALA A 761 14.26 -16.28 -22.16
N ARG A 762 15.13 -16.43 -23.17
CA ARG A 762 16.57 -16.13 -23.08
C ARG A 762 16.84 -14.65 -22.76
N GLY A 763 16.01 -13.75 -23.29
CA GLY A 763 16.08 -12.32 -22.98
C GLY A 763 15.79 -12.03 -21.50
N VAL A 764 14.70 -12.59 -20.96
CA VAL A 764 14.32 -12.40 -19.55
C VAL A 764 15.29 -13.13 -18.60
N HIS A 765 15.73 -14.34 -18.97
CA HIS A 765 16.75 -15.11 -18.24
C HIS A 765 18.04 -14.30 -18.06
N TYR A 766 18.52 -13.66 -19.13
CA TYR A 766 19.69 -12.78 -19.07
C TYR A 766 19.50 -11.62 -18.08
N LEU A 767 18.31 -11.02 -18.01
CA LEU A 767 18.02 -9.93 -17.08
C LEU A 767 18.03 -10.38 -15.61
N HIS A 768 17.52 -11.59 -15.32
CA HIS A 768 17.42 -12.09 -13.94
C HIS A 768 18.71 -12.68 -13.40
N GLU A 769 19.46 -13.44 -14.21
CA GLU A 769 20.56 -14.27 -13.72
C GLU A 769 21.95 -13.83 -14.22
N LEU A 770 22.02 -13.08 -15.32
CA LEU A 770 23.29 -12.70 -15.98
C LEU A 770 23.60 -11.20 -15.90
N ALA A 771 22.60 -10.36 -15.63
CA ALA A 771 22.79 -8.94 -15.35
C ALA A 771 23.21 -8.71 -13.90
N ASN A 772 24.13 -7.76 -13.66
CA ASN A 772 24.57 -7.39 -12.32
C ASN A 772 24.42 -5.88 -12.07
N PRO A 773 23.55 -5.46 -11.13
CA PRO A 773 22.60 -6.29 -10.37
C PRO A 773 21.50 -6.91 -11.26
N PRO A 774 20.82 -7.98 -10.82
CA PRO A 774 19.65 -8.54 -11.49
C PRO A 774 18.60 -7.48 -11.80
N ILE A 775 17.93 -7.57 -12.96
CA ILE A 775 16.95 -6.57 -13.41
C ILE A 775 15.58 -7.24 -13.57
N ILE A 776 14.56 -6.73 -12.88
CA ILE A 776 13.17 -7.16 -13.05
C ILE A 776 12.48 -6.23 -14.04
N HIS A 777 11.90 -6.78 -15.11
CA HIS A 777 11.33 -6.02 -16.23
C HIS A 777 9.98 -5.37 -15.88
N ARG A 778 9.13 -6.05 -15.11
CA ARG A 778 7.79 -5.61 -14.62
C ARG A 778 6.70 -5.40 -15.68
N ASP A 779 7.04 -5.35 -16.96
CA ASP A 779 6.09 -5.14 -18.06
C ASP A 779 6.28 -6.11 -19.24
N ILE A 780 6.43 -7.40 -18.94
CA ILE A 780 6.50 -8.45 -19.97
C ILE A 780 5.10 -8.67 -20.58
N LYS A 781 4.97 -8.39 -21.87
CA LYS A 781 3.71 -8.54 -22.65
C LYS A 781 3.98 -8.65 -24.14
N SER A 782 3.01 -9.11 -24.92
CA SER A 782 3.14 -9.30 -26.38
C SER A 782 3.44 -8.00 -27.17
N ASN A 783 3.10 -6.83 -26.62
CA ASN A 783 3.50 -5.53 -27.20
C ASN A 783 5.00 -5.23 -27.06
N ASN A 784 5.61 -5.72 -25.99
CA ASN A 784 6.99 -5.41 -25.59
C ASN A 784 7.99 -6.48 -26.07
N ILE A 785 7.51 -7.48 -26.81
CA ILE A 785 8.37 -8.44 -27.53
C ILE A 785 8.37 -8.02 -29.01
N LEU A 786 9.52 -7.54 -29.49
CA LEU A 786 9.69 -7.09 -30.87
C LEU A 786 10.39 -8.15 -31.72
N LEU A 787 10.11 -8.14 -33.03
CA LEU A 787 10.63 -9.12 -33.98
C LEU A 787 11.55 -8.47 -35.01
N ASP A 788 12.76 -9.00 -35.13
CA ASP A 788 13.73 -8.56 -36.15
C ASP A 788 13.38 -9.11 -37.54
N GLU A 789 14.18 -8.79 -38.56
CA GLU A 789 13.98 -9.26 -39.95
C GLU A 789 13.90 -10.79 -40.09
N LYS A 790 14.53 -11.53 -39.18
CA LYS A 790 14.58 -13.01 -39.15
C LYS A 790 13.52 -13.62 -38.22
N LEU A 791 12.62 -12.81 -37.65
CA LEU A 791 11.63 -13.18 -36.64
C LEU A 791 12.25 -13.65 -35.31
N ASN A 792 13.45 -13.18 -34.98
CA ASN A 792 14.00 -13.37 -33.64
C ASN A 792 13.34 -12.40 -32.66
N ALA A 793 12.98 -12.92 -31.49
CA ALA A 793 12.36 -12.13 -30.43
C ALA A 793 13.40 -11.33 -29.64
N LYS A 794 13.10 -10.05 -29.41
CA LYS A 794 13.84 -9.16 -28.50
C LYS A 794 12.90 -8.48 -27.50
N VAL A 795 13.27 -8.50 -26.23
CA VAL A 795 12.54 -7.82 -25.14
C VAL A 795 12.82 -6.32 -25.18
N ALA A 796 11.77 -5.50 -25.08
CA ALA A 796 11.79 -4.04 -25.22
C ALA A 796 10.99 -3.33 -24.11
N ASP A 797 11.14 -2.00 -24.03
CA ASP A 797 10.44 -1.07 -23.13
C ASP A 797 10.80 -1.25 -21.63
N PHE A 798 11.97 -0.73 -21.27
CA PHE A 798 12.55 -0.83 -19.92
C PHE A 798 12.14 0.32 -18.99
N GLY A 799 11.16 1.14 -19.38
CA GLY A 799 10.74 2.32 -18.62
C GLY A 799 10.31 2.00 -17.18
N LEU A 800 9.69 0.83 -16.97
CA LEU A 800 9.22 0.36 -15.66
C LEU A 800 10.20 -0.60 -14.95
N SER A 801 11.26 -1.03 -15.62
CA SER A 801 12.21 -2.03 -15.10
C SER A 801 12.93 -1.53 -13.85
N LYS A 802 13.34 -2.43 -12.95
CA LYS A 802 14.07 -2.04 -11.72
C LYS A 802 15.23 -2.98 -11.43
N PRO A 803 16.42 -2.46 -11.10
CA PRO A 803 17.53 -3.28 -10.62
C PRO A 803 17.27 -3.74 -9.18
N MET A 804 17.61 -4.99 -8.89
CA MET A 804 17.58 -5.57 -7.56
C MET A 804 18.83 -5.13 -6.80
N GLY A 805 18.69 -4.13 -5.93
CA GLY A 805 19.77 -3.74 -5.02
C GLY A 805 20.15 -4.90 -4.10
N GLU A 806 21.33 -4.84 -3.49
CA GLU A 806 21.80 -5.81 -2.48
C GLU A 806 20.87 -5.78 -1.25
N SER A 807 19.70 -6.41 -1.36
CA SER A 807 18.75 -6.60 -0.27
C SER A 807 18.90 -8.01 0.27
N GLU A 808 19.13 -8.15 1.57
CA GLU A 808 19.32 -9.44 2.27
C GLU A 808 18.09 -10.37 2.19
N ASN A 809 16.92 -9.86 1.75
CA ASN A 809 15.62 -10.56 1.80
C ASN A 809 15.08 -11.07 0.44
N GLY A 810 15.83 -10.95 -0.67
CA GLY A 810 15.46 -11.55 -1.97
C GLY A 810 14.20 -10.99 -2.67
N HIS A 811 13.64 -9.85 -2.23
CA HIS A 811 12.46 -9.20 -2.83
C HIS A 811 12.57 -7.66 -2.74
N ILE A 812 11.82 -6.94 -3.60
CA ILE A 812 11.79 -5.47 -3.65
C ILE A 812 10.37 -4.95 -3.36
N SER A 813 10.13 -4.37 -2.19
CA SER A 813 8.88 -3.64 -1.90
C SER A 813 8.82 -2.36 -2.72
N THR A 814 7.78 -2.18 -3.54
CA THR A 814 7.68 -1.09 -4.52
C THR A 814 6.24 -0.86 -4.95
N GLN A 815 5.91 0.38 -5.35
CA GLN A 815 4.61 0.68 -5.96
C GLN A 815 4.30 -0.29 -7.11
N VAL A 816 3.10 -0.86 -7.09
CA VAL A 816 2.62 -1.76 -8.12
C VAL A 816 2.51 -1.03 -9.46
N LYS A 817 3.35 -1.43 -10.41
CA LYS A 817 3.36 -0.97 -11.81
C LYS A 817 3.43 -2.18 -12.75
N GLY A 818 2.66 -2.14 -13.83
CA GLY A 818 2.59 -3.19 -14.85
C GLY A 818 1.30 -3.11 -15.67
N THR A 819 1.15 -3.98 -16.67
CA THR A 819 -0.04 -4.01 -17.54
C THR A 819 -1.12 -4.97 -17.01
N MET A 820 -2.35 -4.46 -16.90
CA MET A 820 -3.51 -5.25 -16.47
C MET A 820 -3.71 -6.50 -17.37
N GLY A 821 -3.80 -7.68 -16.75
CA GLY A 821 -3.88 -8.99 -17.42
C GLY A 821 -2.56 -9.77 -17.43
N TYR A 822 -1.42 -9.10 -17.33
CA TYR A 822 -0.10 -9.72 -17.15
C TYR A 822 0.40 -9.61 -15.71
N LEU A 823 -0.19 -8.71 -14.92
CA LEU A 823 0.22 -8.41 -13.57
C LEU A 823 0.11 -9.65 -12.66
N ASP A 824 1.20 -9.95 -11.97
CA ASP A 824 1.29 -11.01 -10.97
C ASP A 824 0.32 -10.77 -9.80
N PRO A 825 -0.61 -11.71 -9.51
CA PRO A 825 -1.54 -11.61 -8.38
C PRO A 825 -0.85 -11.51 -7.02
N GLU A 826 0.28 -12.20 -6.82
CA GLU A 826 1.03 -12.15 -5.55
C GLU A 826 1.62 -10.76 -5.36
N TYR A 827 2.39 -10.27 -6.34
CA TYR A 827 2.89 -8.88 -6.34
C TYR A 827 1.77 -7.84 -6.22
N TYR A 828 0.62 -8.05 -6.85
CA TYR A 828 -0.54 -7.16 -6.73
C TYR A 828 -1.13 -7.17 -5.32
N MET A 829 -1.10 -8.31 -4.61
CA MET A 829 -1.66 -8.47 -3.27
C MET A 829 -0.67 -8.10 -2.15
N THR A 830 0.62 -8.35 -2.34
CA THR A 830 1.68 -8.20 -1.33
C THR A 830 2.54 -6.95 -1.53
N GLU A 831 2.51 -6.34 -2.72
CA GLU A 831 3.42 -5.26 -3.15
C GLU A 831 4.92 -5.64 -3.12
N GLU A 832 5.21 -6.93 -2.99
CA GLU A 832 6.57 -7.50 -3.05
C GLU A 832 6.88 -7.92 -4.48
N LEU A 833 7.80 -7.21 -5.11
CA LEU A 833 8.26 -7.59 -6.44
C LEU A 833 9.47 -8.51 -6.34
N THR A 834 9.37 -9.64 -7.01
CA THR A 834 10.47 -10.58 -7.23
C THR A 834 10.63 -10.84 -8.72
N GLU A 835 11.69 -11.53 -9.12
CA GLU A 835 11.84 -12.04 -10.48
C GLU A 835 10.65 -12.94 -10.88
N LYS A 836 10.00 -13.60 -9.91
CA LYS A 836 8.80 -14.45 -10.11
C LYS A 836 7.60 -13.70 -10.69
N SER A 837 7.56 -12.38 -10.58
CA SER A 837 6.49 -11.57 -11.19
C SER A 837 6.64 -11.46 -12.71
N ASP A 838 7.87 -11.45 -13.22
CA ASP A 838 8.13 -11.54 -14.67
C ASP A 838 7.82 -12.95 -15.18
N ILE A 839 8.06 -14.00 -14.39
CA ILE A 839 7.70 -15.39 -14.75
C ILE A 839 6.17 -15.51 -14.92
N TYR A 840 5.38 -14.90 -14.04
CA TYR A 840 3.91 -14.90 -14.18
C TYR A 840 3.48 -14.20 -15.48
N SER A 841 4.02 -13.00 -15.72
CA SER A 841 3.75 -12.21 -16.93
C SER A 841 4.14 -12.99 -18.21
N PHE A 842 5.26 -13.71 -18.16
CA PHE A 842 5.72 -14.60 -19.23
C PHE A 842 4.77 -15.80 -19.42
N GLY A 843 4.23 -16.38 -18.35
CA GLY A 843 3.21 -17.43 -18.44
C GLY A 843 1.93 -16.99 -19.17
N VAL A 844 1.49 -15.75 -18.95
CA VAL A 844 0.38 -15.14 -19.70
C VAL A 844 0.74 -14.98 -21.19
N LEU A 845 1.97 -14.54 -21.49
CA LEU A 845 2.48 -14.45 -22.86
C LEU A 845 2.49 -15.82 -23.57
N LEU A 846 2.83 -16.90 -22.87
CA LEU A 846 2.78 -18.26 -23.42
C LEU A 846 1.34 -18.67 -23.78
N PHE A 847 0.34 -18.29 -22.99
CA PHE A 847 -1.08 -18.52 -23.35
C PHE A 847 -1.52 -17.69 -24.55
N GLU A 848 -1.05 -16.46 -24.70
CA GLU A 848 -1.28 -15.68 -25.93
C GLU A 848 -0.67 -16.37 -27.16
N LEU A 849 0.53 -16.94 -27.04
CA LEU A 849 1.17 -17.70 -28.11
C LEU A 849 0.40 -18.99 -28.46
N LEU A 850 -0.24 -19.65 -27.50
CA LEU A 850 -1.05 -20.85 -27.77
C LEU A 850 -2.40 -20.53 -28.44
N THR A 851 -3.03 -19.44 -28.02
CA THR A 851 -4.45 -19.18 -28.33
C THR A 851 -4.65 -18.04 -29.35
N SER A 852 -3.64 -17.20 -29.55
CA SER A 852 -3.72 -15.93 -30.28
C SER A 852 -4.83 -14.98 -29.78
N ARG A 853 -5.26 -15.15 -28.52
CA ARG A 853 -6.24 -14.30 -27.85
C ARG A 853 -5.51 -13.29 -26.95
N THR A 854 -6.05 -12.09 -26.84
CA THR A 854 -5.56 -11.11 -25.87
C THR A 854 -5.93 -11.54 -24.44
N PRO A 855 -5.14 -11.21 -23.40
CA PRO A 855 -5.34 -11.79 -22.06
C PRO A 855 -6.67 -11.46 -21.40
N ILE A 856 -7.26 -10.31 -21.72
CA ILE A 856 -8.56 -9.87 -21.20
C ILE A 856 -9.47 -9.53 -22.39
N VAL A 857 -10.62 -10.20 -22.49
CA VAL A 857 -11.66 -9.93 -23.49
C VAL A 857 -13.02 -9.93 -22.79
N LYS A 858 -13.76 -8.81 -22.84
CA LYS A 858 -15.12 -8.67 -22.28
C LYS A 858 -15.24 -9.17 -20.83
N GLY A 859 -14.26 -8.86 -19.98
CA GLY A 859 -14.22 -9.26 -18.57
C GLY A 859 -13.81 -10.72 -18.31
N LYS A 860 -13.49 -11.51 -19.35
CA LYS A 860 -12.96 -12.86 -19.21
C LYS A 860 -11.43 -12.84 -19.29
N TYR A 861 -10.80 -13.59 -18.39
CA TYR A 861 -9.35 -13.68 -18.26
C TYR A 861 -8.82 -15.00 -18.82
N ILE A 862 -7.84 -14.94 -19.73
CA ILE A 862 -7.32 -16.08 -20.49
C ILE A 862 -6.86 -17.24 -19.59
N VAL A 863 -6.17 -16.96 -18.49
CA VAL A 863 -5.67 -17.99 -17.58
C VAL A 863 -6.82 -18.76 -16.94
N ARG A 864 -7.91 -18.06 -16.57
CA ARG A 864 -9.10 -18.69 -15.97
C ARG A 864 -9.87 -19.53 -16.99
N GLU A 865 -9.97 -19.05 -18.24
CA GLU A 865 -10.61 -19.81 -19.32
C GLU A 865 -9.84 -21.10 -19.64
N VAL A 866 -8.50 -21.01 -19.76
CA VAL A 866 -7.67 -22.19 -20.02
C VAL A 866 -7.70 -23.18 -18.84
N LYS A 867 -7.58 -22.70 -17.59
CA LYS A 867 -7.71 -23.56 -16.39
C LYS A 867 -9.08 -24.24 -16.28
N GLY A 868 -10.14 -23.62 -16.79
CA GLY A 868 -11.50 -24.18 -16.74
C GLY A 868 -11.81 -25.22 -17.81
N VAL A 869 -11.03 -25.26 -18.90
CA VAL A 869 -11.25 -26.16 -20.04
C VAL A 869 -10.27 -27.33 -20.07
N ILE A 870 -9.13 -27.20 -19.38
CA ILE A 870 -8.07 -28.19 -19.41
C ILE A 870 -8.50 -29.51 -18.77
N ASP A 871 -8.36 -30.60 -19.53
CA ASP A 871 -8.64 -31.96 -19.08
C ASP A 871 -7.49 -32.87 -19.49
N ARG A 872 -6.60 -33.19 -18.54
CA ARG A 872 -5.38 -33.98 -18.77
C ARG A 872 -5.63 -35.40 -19.26
N THR A 873 -6.88 -35.88 -19.21
CA THR A 873 -7.27 -37.22 -19.67
C THR A 873 -7.65 -37.27 -21.15
N LYS A 874 -7.77 -36.11 -21.81
CA LYS A 874 -8.17 -35.99 -23.22
C LYS A 874 -7.00 -35.55 -24.10
N ASN A 875 -7.05 -35.91 -25.39
CA ASN A 875 -6.08 -35.46 -26.38
C ASN A 875 -5.98 -33.92 -26.40
N LEU A 876 -4.77 -33.37 -26.52
CA LEU A 876 -4.49 -31.93 -26.47
C LEU A 876 -5.07 -31.22 -25.24
N TYR A 877 -5.29 -31.96 -24.15
CA TYR A 877 -5.95 -31.50 -22.93
C TYR A 877 -7.32 -30.84 -23.12
N ASN A 878 -8.10 -31.25 -24.13
CA ASN A 878 -9.40 -30.64 -24.47
C ASN A 878 -9.29 -29.16 -24.88
N LEU A 879 -8.09 -28.70 -25.29
CA LEU A 879 -7.83 -27.33 -25.69
C LEU A 879 -8.28 -27.01 -27.14
N ASP A 880 -8.88 -27.96 -27.86
CA ASP A 880 -9.32 -27.81 -29.26
C ASP A 880 -10.23 -26.58 -29.48
N SER A 881 -10.98 -26.18 -28.46
CA SER A 881 -11.90 -25.03 -28.51
C SER A 881 -11.23 -23.66 -28.30
N ILE A 882 -9.99 -23.63 -27.81
CA ILE A 882 -9.26 -22.40 -27.44
C ILE A 882 -7.97 -22.23 -28.25
N LEU A 883 -7.35 -23.32 -28.71
CA LEU A 883 -6.14 -23.29 -29.53
C LEU A 883 -6.34 -22.53 -30.83
N ASP A 884 -5.29 -21.84 -31.26
CA ASP A 884 -5.27 -21.23 -32.58
C ASP A 884 -5.32 -22.34 -33.66
N PRO A 885 -6.26 -22.29 -34.62
CA PRO A 885 -6.36 -23.25 -35.72
C PRO A 885 -5.06 -23.43 -36.51
N ILE A 886 -4.23 -22.39 -36.61
CA ILE A 886 -2.91 -22.45 -37.29
C ILE A 886 -1.95 -23.33 -36.49
N VAL A 887 -1.99 -23.22 -35.16
CA VAL A 887 -1.19 -24.08 -34.27
C VAL A 887 -1.69 -25.52 -34.37
N ALA A 888 -3.01 -25.74 -34.38
CA ALA A 888 -3.63 -27.07 -34.52
C ALA A 888 -3.25 -27.81 -35.80
N SER A 889 -2.95 -27.10 -36.88
CA SER A 889 -2.64 -27.70 -38.19
C SER A 889 -1.22 -28.25 -38.37
N ASN A 890 -0.24 -27.84 -37.53
CA ASN A 890 1.20 -28.11 -37.73
C ASN A 890 1.91 -28.58 -36.44
N MET A 891 1.25 -29.41 -35.61
CA MET A 891 1.79 -29.83 -34.30
C MET A 891 2.67 -31.09 -34.39
N ALA A 892 3.78 -31.10 -33.64
CA ALA A 892 4.43 -32.34 -33.24
C ALA A 892 3.68 -32.96 -32.03
N PRO A 893 3.42 -34.28 -32.00
CA PRO A 893 2.64 -34.92 -30.93
C PRO A 893 3.27 -34.67 -29.55
N GLY A 894 2.48 -34.22 -28.56
CA GLY A 894 2.93 -34.00 -27.18
C GLY A 894 3.63 -32.66 -26.91
N SER A 895 3.98 -31.89 -27.95
CA SER A 895 4.70 -30.61 -27.79
C SER A 895 3.82 -29.50 -27.23
N VAL A 896 2.53 -29.48 -27.57
CA VAL A 896 1.57 -28.44 -27.14
C VAL A 896 1.11 -28.70 -25.71
N GLU A 897 0.92 -29.96 -25.32
CA GLU A 897 0.60 -30.36 -23.95
C GLU A 897 1.69 -29.93 -22.96
N LYS A 898 2.97 -30.20 -23.29
CA LYS A 898 4.09 -29.76 -22.46
C LYS A 898 4.26 -28.24 -22.41
N PHE A 899 3.98 -27.56 -23.52
CA PHE A 899 4.01 -26.10 -23.56
C PHE A 899 2.88 -25.49 -22.71
N ALA A 900 1.69 -26.08 -22.71
CA ALA A 900 0.58 -25.69 -21.84
C ALA A 900 0.88 -25.96 -20.36
N ASP A 901 1.49 -27.10 -20.03
CA ASP A 901 1.92 -27.40 -18.65
C ASP A 901 3.00 -26.43 -18.16
N LEU A 902 3.94 -26.03 -19.02
CA LEU A 902 4.91 -24.98 -18.70
C LEU A 902 4.21 -23.64 -18.41
N ALA A 903 3.28 -23.22 -19.27
CA ALA A 903 2.51 -22.00 -19.07
C ALA A 903 1.74 -22.02 -17.74
N LEU A 904 1.11 -23.15 -17.39
CA LEU A 904 0.40 -23.34 -16.12
C LEU A 904 1.29 -23.30 -14.89
N ARG A 905 2.52 -23.83 -14.98
CA ARG A 905 3.53 -23.70 -13.92
C ARG A 905 3.99 -22.25 -13.73
N CYS A 906 4.07 -21.47 -14.81
CA CYS A 906 4.44 -20.06 -14.74
C CYS A 906 3.35 -19.19 -14.10
N VAL A 907 2.07 -19.50 -14.29
CA VAL A 907 0.93 -18.73 -13.74
C VAL A 907 0.36 -19.26 -12.42
N GLN A 908 1.19 -19.93 -11.61
CA GLN A 908 0.80 -20.34 -10.26
C GLN A 908 0.53 -19.11 -9.38
N GLU A 909 -0.42 -19.22 -8.45
CA GLU A 909 -0.83 -18.09 -7.62
C GLU A 909 0.31 -17.62 -6.71
N LEU A 910 1.03 -18.55 -6.08
CA LEU A 910 2.21 -18.27 -5.26
C LEU A 910 3.50 -18.34 -6.09
N GLY A 911 4.38 -17.35 -5.96
CA GLY A 911 5.63 -17.21 -6.69
C GLY A 911 6.65 -18.29 -6.40
N VAL A 912 6.65 -18.84 -5.18
CA VAL A 912 7.50 -19.97 -4.77
C VAL A 912 7.25 -21.24 -5.59
N ASN A 913 6.03 -21.41 -6.12
CA ASN A 913 5.65 -22.56 -6.94
C ASN A 913 5.95 -22.35 -8.43
N ARG A 914 6.41 -21.16 -8.82
CA ARG A 914 6.75 -20.84 -10.20
C ARG A 914 8.21 -21.25 -10.48
N PRO A 915 8.52 -21.74 -11.70
CA PRO A 915 9.88 -22.08 -12.09
C PRO A 915 10.81 -20.85 -12.10
N THR A 916 12.13 -21.05 -12.22
CA THR A 916 13.06 -19.97 -12.57
C THR A 916 13.05 -19.75 -14.08
N MET A 917 13.52 -18.59 -14.58
CA MET A 917 13.62 -18.39 -16.03
C MET A 917 14.61 -19.36 -16.69
N SER A 918 15.67 -19.79 -15.99
CA SER A 918 16.56 -20.87 -16.44
C SER A 918 15.80 -22.19 -16.67
N ASP A 919 14.90 -22.56 -15.76
CA ASP A 919 14.07 -23.77 -15.91
C ASP A 919 13.08 -23.62 -17.08
N VAL A 920 12.50 -22.43 -17.27
CA VAL A 920 11.61 -22.12 -18.40
C VAL A 920 12.34 -22.25 -19.73
N VAL A 921 13.58 -21.73 -19.84
CA VAL A 921 14.41 -21.88 -21.05
C VAL A 921 14.67 -23.35 -21.36
N LYS A 922 15.13 -24.13 -20.37
CA LYS A 922 15.41 -25.57 -20.54
C LYS A 922 14.17 -26.35 -20.98
N GLU A 923 13.01 -26.06 -20.40
CA GLU A 923 11.77 -26.74 -20.79
C GLU A 923 11.36 -26.41 -22.23
N ILE A 924 11.50 -25.16 -22.67
CA ILE A 924 11.22 -24.77 -24.06
C ILE A 924 12.20 -25.44 -25.02
N GLU A 925 13.49 -25.53 -24.67
CA GLU A 925 14.50 -26.25 -25.45
C GLU A 925 14.14 -27.74 -25.59
N ASN A 926 13.75 -28.40 -24.50
CA ASN A 926 13.26 -29.77 -24.53
C ASN A 926 12.04 -29.92 -25.46
N ILE A 927 11.07 -29.00 -25.38
CA ILE A 927 9.87 -28.99 -26.24
C ILE A 927 10.24 -28.83 -27.73
N MET A 928 11.24 -28.02 -28.03
CA MET A 928 11.76 -27.85 -29.38
C MET A 928 12.43 -29.14 -29.90
N GLU A 929 13.22 -29.82 -29.08
CA GLU A 929 13.83 -31.11 -29.44
C GLU A 929 12.77 -32.18 -29.70
N MET A 930 11.74 -32.26 -28.87
CA MET A 930 10.58 -33.15 -29.08
C MET A 930 9.83 -32.82 -30.39
N ALA A 931 9.83 -31.56 -30.81
CA ALA A 931 9.28 -31.12 -32.08
C ALA A 931 10.24 -31.29 -33.27
N GLY A 932 11.41 -31.91 -33.07
CA GLY A 932 12.42 -32.14 -34.13
C GLY A 932 13.20 -30.89 -34.53
N LEU A 933 13.26 -29.86 -33.68
CA LEU A 933 13.95 -28.61 -33.93
C LEU A 933 15.26 -28.56 -33.13
N ASN A 934 16.35 -28.09 -33.74
CA ASN A 934 17.61 -27.86 -33.03
C ASN A 934 17.59 -26.50 -32.31
N PRO A 935 17.61 -26.45 -30.95
CA PRO A 935 17.55 -25.21 -30.17
C PRO A 935 18.85 -24.39 -30.21
N HIS A 936 19.95 -24.96 -30.71
CA HIS A 936 21.28 -24.36 -30.73
C HIS A 936 21.77 -23.90 -32.11
N ASN A 937 20.95 -23.99 -33.16
CA ASN A 937 21.39 -23.69 -34.54
C ASN A 937 21.85 -22.23 -34.77
N ASP A 938 21.59 -21.32 -33.81
CA ASP A 938 22.06 -19.92 -33.80
C ASP A 938 23.26 -19.67 -32.85
N SER A 939 23.85 -20.73 -32.26
CA SER A 939 24.91 -20.64 -31.23
C SER A 939 26.33 -20.86 -31.79
N ALA A 940 26.47 -21.25 -33.06
CA ALA A 940 27.75 -21.62 -33.66
C ALA A 940 28.68 -20.44 -34.04
N THR A 941 28.42 -19.22 -33.56
CA THR A 941 29.28 -18.04 -33.85
C THR A 941 29.73 -17.26 -32.61
N SER A 942 29.42 -17.71 -31.38
CA SER A 942 29.82 -17.00 -30.15
C SER A 942 30.82 -17.78 -29.30
N SER A 943 31.80 -18.44 -29.92
CA SER A 943 33.01 -18.92 -29.23
C SER A 943 34.23 -18.36 -29.96
N ASN A 944 34.50 -17.07 -29.79
CA ASN A 944 35.81 -16.42 -30.01
C ASN A 944 35.70 -14.93 -29.69
N CYS A 945 35.54 -14.61 -28.41
CA CYS A 945 35.95 -13.35 -27.79
C CYS A 945 35.76 -13.54 -26.29
N TYR A 946 36.70 -13.05 -25.48
CA TYR A 946 36.83 -13.26 -24.02
C TYR A 946 37.64 -14.48 -23.57
N GLU A 947 38.81 -14.69 -24.18
CA GLU A 947 40.02 -15.05 -23.41
C GLU A 947 41.19 -14.20 -23.90
N GLU A 948 41.21 -12.91 -23.55
CA GLU A 948 42.45 -12.11 -23.59
C GLU A 948 42.23 -10.78 -22.85
N ALA A 949 42.34 -10.81 -21.51
CA ALA A 949 42.73 -9.66 -20.69
C ALA A 949 42.72 -10.02 -19.20
N LYS A 950 43.72 -10.79 -18.75
CA LYS A 950 44.25 -10.74 -17.36
C LYS A 950 45.53 -11.59 -17.25
N LYS A 951 46.67 -10.96 -17.53
CA LYS A 951 48.00 -11.24 -16.97
C LYS A 951 48.91 -10.12 -17.47
N GLU A 952 49.05 -9.08 -16.65
CA GLU A 952 50.15 -8.86 -15.70
C GLU A 952 51.25 -7.99 -16.31
N LEU A 953 51.46 -6.86 -15.64
CA LEU A 953 52.50 -5.89 -15.88
C LEU A 953 53.77 -6.37 -15.16
N SER A 954 54.75 -6.92 -15.89
CA SER A 954 56.16 -6.87 -15.48
C SER A 954 57.07 -7.09 -16.69
N GLY A 955 58.14 -6.28 -16.76
CA GLY A 955 59.04 -6.14 -17.89
C GLY A 955 59.93 -7.35 -18.26
N PRO A 956 60.85 -7.13 -19.22
CA PRO A 956 61.29 -8.14 -20.19
C PRO A 956 62.56 -8.86 -19.75
N TYR A 957 62.76 -10.13 -20.13
CA TYR A 957 64.04 -10.71 -20.59
C TYR A 957 63.81 -12.09 -21.23
N THR A 958 64.34 -12.21 -22.44
CA THR A 958 64.80 -13.40 -23.18
C THR A 958 64.98 -14.71 -22.41
N ASN A 959 64.47 -15.85 -22.91
CA ASN A 959 65.26 -16.85 -23.67
C ASN A 959 64.46 -18.11 -24.06
N GLU A 960 64.73 -18.55 -25.29
CA GLU A 960 64.82 -19.92 -25.85
C GLU A 960 64.07 -21.12 -25.22
N GLY A 961 63.47 -21.93 -26.11
CA GLY A 961 63.91 -23.33 -26.21
C GLY A 961 62.90 -24.46 -25.99
N LEU A 962 62.34 -24.94 -27.11
CA LEU A 962 62.49 -26.32 -27.60
C LEU A 962 61.71 -27.51 -26.97
N LEU A 963 60.73 -28.00 -27.76
CA LEU A 963 60.43 -29.38 -28.18
C LEU A 963 59.83 -30.48 -27.25
N THR A 964 58.81 -31.11 -27.84
CA THR A 964 58.58 -32.56 -28.09
C THR A 964 57.59 -33.41 -27.27
N TYR A 965 56.50 -33.76 -27.97
CA TYR A 965 55.98 -35.11 -28.31
C TYR A 965 55.53 -36.11 -27.24
N GLY A 966 54.29 -36.59 -27.43
CA GLY A 966 53.81 -37.90 -26.98
C GLY A 966 52.44 -38.20 -27.59
N GLY A 967 52.41 -39.03 -28.62
CA GLY A 967 51.19 -39.39 -29.36
C GLY A 967 50.62 -40.77 -28.99
N ALA A 968 49.30 -40.85 -29.11
CA ALA A 968 48.56 -41.75 -30.01
C ALA A 968 48.05 -43.15 -29.56
N TYR A 969 46.82 -43.37 -30.04
CA TYR A 969 46.13 -44.60 -30.49
C TYR A 969 45.21 -45.43 -29.56
N SER A 970 43.97 -45.55 -30.05
CA SER A 970 42.85 -46.47 -29.78
C SER A 970 43.18 -47.94 -30.17
N PRO A 971 42.25 -48.93 -29.98
CA PRO A 971 41.18 -49.16 -30.97
C PRO A 971 39.82 -49.74 -30.46
N SER A 972 38.83 -49.50 -31.34
CA SER A 972 37.50 -50.07 -31.65
C SER A 972 37.03 -51.44 -31.11
N VAL A 973 35.71 -51.53 -30.84
CA VAL A 973 34.68 -52.22 -31.68
C VAL A 973 33.47 -51.31 -31.80
#